data_AF-A0AA38F139-F1
#
_entry.id   AF-A0AA38F139-F1
#
_cell.length_a   1.000
_cell.length_b   1.000
_cell.length_c   1.000
_cell.angle_alpha   90.00
_cell.angle_beta   90.00
_cell.angle_gamma   90.00
#
_symmetry.space_group_name_H-M   'P 1'
#
loop_
_entity.id
_entity.type
_entity.pdbx_description
1 polymer ?
#
loop_
_entity_poly.entity_id
_entity_poly.type
_entity_poly.pdbx_seq_one_letter_code
_entity_poly.pdbx_strand_id
1 'polypeptide(L)'
;MALQLSLLFKDTESVAHYLGLCKFANLEERFMAGASSSEERLDPTVRPYHVFLNHRGPDVKNTLATTIFHSLQNTGINVFFDKTEFQAGQELLPTIIQAIRTASVHIAILSRRYAESPWCLDELSLMLESGGLILPVFYHVPPGDLVRLQYGKGKYAKAFASKRFQGYDADRLQRWRESLQRVSNISGLELDSDSFKRDEVKLVQAIRERVTGHIIKDRKKALHSLVGLDEAVGAFECFMSTRIKESDNSKIVGIVGIVGSGKTTLAEEFFYGKKNSFDRSSLLFGVRKASERNGLLTMQRQLLKDLTSDELLEINNVSQGKEILADRVKCLSREKSLKFLIVIDDVDHPDQLDALLLKDNVLGSQSLVIVTSRDKAVLKLSGISLHYEIKPLCVTDARELLCGHAFQQPTPIPGFERFVEAALSNCGGLPLFLKVIGWNFLLYGINTEEYAQHEMEMVYELPLILKSCYGTLPEEEEQIFLDIACFFLGMEKNTALRIWTGLGWRPARTLQKLEYMCLVQYDDNNCLKMNDVISRLGREIADQQLYSSPHLSCRLWRPNEAINFVHNLLSVPECTKFRGITEPTRSYDRRLGTYTFASLKIELLDVDGHLDYSDRFGDLVWFRWRNCPQAAFPPFEMNNLHVLELLEGNLENLWGPNFKPPEQLREVNAINCSQLMSIPPTIMLLQRLEKLTLDGIPCLVTLPQELCELRALKYL
;
A
#
# COMPACT_ATOMS: atom_id res chain seq x y z
N MET A 1 5.68 -29.33 3.81
CA MET A 1 6.12 -28.49 4.94
C MET A 1 5.15 -27.34 5.24
N ALA A 2 4.57 -26.66 4.23
CA ALA A 2 3.48 -25.68 4.40
C ALA A 2 2.22 -26.25 5.08
N LEU A 3 1.86 -27.50 4.80
CA LEU A 3 0.75 -28.22 5.44
C LEU A 3 0.99 -28.65 6.90
N GLN A 4 2.23 -28.60 7.40
CA GLN A 4 2.56 -28.99 8.78
C GLN A 4 2.66 -27.78 9.72
N LEU A 5 2.76 -26.57 9.17
CA LEU A 5 2.79 -25.30 9.92
C LEU A 5 1.38 -24.73 10.16
N SER A 6 0.36 -25.13 9.39
CA SER A 6 -1.04 -24.73 9.59
C SER A 6 -1.69 -25.34 10.83
N LEU A 7 -1.14 -26.43 11.36
CA LEU A 7 -1.69 -27.15 12.52
C LEU A 7 -1.14 -26.67 13.88
N LEU A 8 -0.10 -25.82 13.90
CA LEU A 8 0.55 -25.37 15.14
C LEU A 8 0.22 -23.92 15.54
N PHE A 9 -0.34 -23.10 14.65
CA PHE A 9 -0.67 -21.70 14.96
C PHE A 9 -2.06 -21.32 14.43
N LYS A 10 -2.98 -21.01 15.34
CA LYS A 10 -4.33 -20.47 15.04
C LYS A 10 -4.32 -19.04 14.45
N ASP A 11 -3.15 -18.45 14.23
CA ASP A 11 -2.98 -17.05 13.84
C ASP A 11 -1.98 -16.91 12.67
N THR A 12 -2.50 -16.62 11.48
CA THR A 12 -1.77 -16.67 10.19
C THR A 12 -1.19 -15.33 9.73
N GLU A 13 -1.72 -14.18 10.18
CA GLU A 13 -1.05 -12.89 9.93
C GLU A 13 0.20 -12.69 10.79
N SER A 14 0.33 -13.47 11.87
CA SER A 14 1.61 -13.59 12.58
C SER A 14 2.64 -14.20 11.64
N VAL A 15 2.30 -15.16 10.78
CA VAL A 15 3.27 -15.87 9.92
C VAL A 15 3.99 -14.95 8.93
N ALA A 16 3.32 -13.98 8.30
CA ALA A 16 4.00 -13.00 7.41
C ALA A 16 4.90 -12.03 8.20
N HIS A 17 4.49 -11.64 9.41
CA HIS A 17 5.27 -10.77 10.30
C HIS A 17 6.38 -11.53 11.05
N TYR A 18 6.20 -12.82 11.36
CA TYR A 18 7.15 -13.74 12.01
C TYR A 18 8.15 -14.31 11.01
N LEU A 19 7.75 -14.63 9.77
CA LEU A 19 8.69 -15.00 8.70
C LEU A 19 9.61 -13.83 8.34
N GLY A 20 9.11 -12.60 8.45
CA GLY A 20 9.90 -11.37 8.38
C GLY A 20 10.77 -11.15 9.61
N LEU A 21 10.22 -11.15 10.83
CA LEU A 21 10.97 -10.75 12.03
C LEU A 21 11.84 -11.85 12.64
N CYS A 22 11.43 -13.13 12.62
CA CYS A 22 12.23 -14.22 13.22
C CYS A 22 13.40 -14.66 12.35
N LYS A 23 13.46 -14.24 11.07
CA LYS A 23 14.66 -14.42 10.23
C LYS A 23 15.65 -13.27 10.36
N PHE A 24 15.20 -12.05 10.68
CA PHE A 24 16.10 -10.92 10.94
C PHE A 24 16.88 -11.07 12.26
N ALA A 25 16.25 -11.60 13.32
CA ALA A 25 16.95 -11.86 14.58
C ALA A 25 18.09 -12.91 14.44
N ASN A 26 17.93 -13.89 13.54
CA ASN A 26 18.94 -14.92 13.28
C ASN A 26 20.04 -14.49 12.28
N LEU A 27 19.83 -13.40 11.53
CA LEU A 27 20.82 -12.84 10.61
C LEU A 27 21.88 -12.00 11.37
N GLU A 28 21.49 -11.28 12.42
CA GLU A 28 22.45 -10.59 13.31
C GLU A 28 23.34 -11.57 14.09
N GLU A 29 22.80 -12.71 14.56
CA GLU A 29 23.60 -13.73 15.26
C GLU A 29 24.54 -14.51 14.32
N ARG A 30 24.16 -14.76 13.06
CA ARG A 30 25.01 -15.48 12.09
C ARG A 30 26.16 -14.65 11.54
N PHE A 31 26.03 -13.32 11.48
CA PHE A 31 27.15 -12.43 11.15
C PHE A 31 28.19 -12.32 12.29
N MET A 32 27.83 -12.66 13.52
CA MET A 32 28.73 -12.62 14.69
C MET A 32 29.52 -13.92 14.92
N ALA A 33 29.20 -15.02 14.22
CA ALA A 33 29.76 -16.36 14.51
C ALA A 33 30.66 -16.95 13.41
N GLY A 34 31.07 -16.16 12.42
CA GLY A 34 31.83 -16.65 11.26
C GLY A 34 33.12 -15.89 10.99
N ALA A 35 34.05 -15.84 11.95
CA ALA A 35 35.41 -15.36 11.69
C ALA A 35 36.44 -16.44 12.09
N SER A 36 36.88 -17.24 11.11
CA SER A 36 38.19 -17.88 11.20
C SER A 36 39.06 -17.50 10.00
N SER A 37 40.15 -16.81 10.36
CA SER A 37 41.42 -16.64 9.66
C SER A 37 41.43 -16.64 8.12
N SER A 38 41.51 -15.45 7.52
CA SER A 38 42.55 -15.11 6.54
C SER A 38 42.54 -13.61 6.26
N GLU A 39 43.74 -13.05 6.05
CA GLU A 39 44.14 -11.64 6.00
C GLU A 39 43.06 -10.62 5.56
N GLU A 40 42.72 -9.70 6.47
CA GLU A 40 41.76 -8.61 6.27
C GLU A 40 42.20 -7.65 5.14
N ARG A 41 41.50 -7.68 4.01
CA ARG A 41 41.27 -6.49 3.20
C ARG A 41 39.93 -5.91 3.64
N LEU A 42 39.97 -4.78 4.35
CA LEU A 42 38.79 -4.01 4.75
C LEU A 42 37.92 -3.69 3.52
N ASP A 43 36.64 -4.08 3.59
CA ASP A 43 35.61 -3.77 2.60
C ASP A 43 35.33 -2.25 2.61
N PRO A 44 35.47 -1.54 1.47
CA PRO A 44 35.23 -0.09 1.38
C PRO A 44 33.77 0.33 1.63
N THR A 45 32.85 -0.60 1.82
CA THR A 45 31.42 -0.33 2.08
C THR A 45 31.04 -0.22 3.56
N VAL A 46 31.93 -0.61 4.49
CA VAL A 46 31.66 -0.48 5.93
C VAL A 46 31.91 0.97 6.35
N ARG A 47 30.84 1.72 6.67
CA ARG A 47 30.96 3.04 7.30
C ARG A 47 31.27 2.84 8.80
N PRO A 48 32.50 3.11 9.28
CA PRO A 48 32.84 2.89 10.69
C PRO A 48 32.05 3.80 11.63
N TYR A 49 31.67 5.00 11.14
CA TYR A 49 30.94 6.00 11.91
C TYR A 49 29.69 6.46 11.16
N HIS A 50 28.60 6.63 11.90
CA HIS A 50 27.38 7.26 11.38
C HIS A 50 27.48 8.78 11.50
N VAL A 51 28.13 9.28 12.57
CA VAL A 51 28.18 10.70 12.92
C VAL A 51 29.62 11.16 13.13
N PHE A 52 29.98 12.35 12.64
CA PHE A 52 31.22 13.04 12.97
C PHE A 52 30.96 14.29 13.83
N LEU A 53 31.62 14.40 14.99
CA LEU A 53 31.51 15.55 15.90
C LEU A 53 32.65 16.55 15.71
N ASN A 54 32.37 17.63 14.98
CA ASN A 54 33.31 18.73 14.80
C ASN A 54 33.06 19.82 15.84
N HIS A 55 34.09 20.14 16.63
CA HIS A 55 33.94 21.04 17.77
C HIS A 55 35.26 21.66 18.22
N ARG A 56 35.17 22.77 18.96
CA ARG A 56 36.35 23.36 19.60
C ARG A 56 36.63 22.68 20.94
N GLY A 57 37.71 21.92 20.99
CA GLY A 57 38.12 21.16 22.17
C GLY A 57 37.99 21.93 23.51
N PRO A 58 38.71 23.05 23.67
CA PRO A 58 38.68 23.86 24.90
C PRO A 58 37.33 24.49 25.28
N ASP A 59 36.36 24.54 24.38
CA ASP A 59 35.07 25.19 24.64
C ASP A 59 34.01 24.17 25.08
N VAL A 60 33.93 23.03 24.40
CA VAL A 60 32.77 22.12 24.52
C VAL A 60 33.11 20.64 24.67
N LYS A 61 34.40 20.25 24.58
CA LYS A 61 34.79 18.82 24.56
C LYS A 61 34.30 18.06 25.78
N ASN A 62 34.53 18.60 26.98
CA ASN A 62 34.19 17.96 28.25
C ASN A 62 32.79 18.32 28.77
N THR A 63 32.01 19.07 28.00
CA THR A 63 30.64 19.47 28.33
C THR A 63 29.71 18.98 27.22
N LEU A 64 29.13 19.87 26.43
CA LEU A 64 28.10 19.58 25.44
C LEU A 64 28.51 18.48 24.45
N ALA A 65 29.75 18.48 23.94
CA ALA A 65 30.18 17.49 22.96
C ALA A 65 30.23 16.06 23.55
N THR A 66 30.73 15.89 24.78
CA THR A 66 30.70 14.60 25.50
C THR A 66 29.25 14.17 25.78
N THR A 67 28.36 15.11 26.13
CA THR A 67 26.94 14.80 26.37
C THR A 67 26.22 14.36 25.10
N ILE A 68 26.46 15.03 23.97
CA ILE A 68 25.91 14.61 22.66
C ILE A 68 26.45 13.22 22.27
N PHE A 69 27.76 13.01 22.41
CA PHE A 69 28.40 11.72 22.13
C PHE A 69 27.72 10.57 22.87
N HIS A 70 27.62 10.65 24.20
CA HIS A 70 26.98 9.60 25.00
C HIS A 70 25.48 9.45 24.70
N SER A 71 24.77 10.55 24.47
CA SER A 71 23.34 10.52 24.15
C SER A 71 23.05 9.77 22.85
N LEU A 72 23.91 9.92 21.84
CA LEU A 72 23.83 9.21 20.56
C LEU A 72 24.33 7.77 20.70
N GLN A 73 25.47 7.54 21.35
CA GLN A 73 26.06 6.22 21.52
C GLN A 73 25.15 5.27 22.31
N ASN A 74 24.46 5.76 23.34
CA ASN A 74 23.47 5.00 24.11
C ASN A 74 22.26 4.53 23.27
N THR A 75 22.10 5.07 22.06
CA THR A 75 21.07 4.63 21.10
C THR A 75 21.62 3.75 19.98
N GLY A 76 22.86 3.24 20.12
CA GLY A 76 23.51 2.38 19.13
C GLY A 76 24.07 3.13 17.91
N ILE A 77 24.22 4.45 17.99
CA ILE A 77 24.81 5.26 16.91
C ILE A 77 26.32 5.36 17.12
N ASN A 78 27.10 4.79 16.20
CA ASN A 78 28.55 5.00 16.16
C ASN A 78 28.87 6.47 15.82
N VAL A 79 29.51 7.17 16.75
CA VAL A 79 29.91 8.57 16.63
C VAL A 79 31.43 8.64 16.68
N PHE A 80 32.05 9.26 15.68
CA PHE A 80 33.46 9.60 15.76
C PHE A 80 33.64 10.77 16.73
N PHE A 81 34.36 10.53 17.83
CA PHE A 81 34.69 11.52 18.83
C PHE A 81 36.16 11.41 19.25
N ASP A 82 36.89 12.51 19.10
CA ASP A 82 38.34 12.61 19.31
C ASP A 82 38.85 12.29 20.73
N LYS A 83 37.97 11.95 21.67
CA LYS A 83 38.30 11.63 23.07
C LYS A 83 38.46 10.12 23.32
N THR A 84 37.87 9.26 22.49
CA THR A 84 37.68 7.83 22.78
C THR A 84 38.38 6.87 21.80
N GLU A 85 38.90 7.38 20.68
CA GLU A 85 39.25 6.55 19.51
C GLU A 85 40.75 6.23 19.37
N PHE A 86 41.64 6.79 20.20
CA PHE A 86 43.08 6.71 19.94
C PHE A 86 43.82 5.70 20.81
N GLN A 87 44.37 4.66 20.18
CA GLN A 87 45.44 3.84 20.73
C GLN A 87 46.80 4.54 20.55
N ALA A 88 47.72 4.36 21.50
CA ALA A 88 49.07 4.94 21.40
C ALA A 88 49.82 4.38 20.18
N GLY A 89 50.15 5.24 19.21
CA GLY A 89 50.95 4.89 18.02
C GLY A 89 50.27 5.03 16.65
N GLN A 90 48.98 5.38 16.57
CA GLN A 90 48.26 5.58 15.30
C GLN A 90 48.43 7.00 14.70
N GLU A 91 48.44 7.11 13.37
CA GLU A 91 48.44 8.40 12.67
C GLU A 91 47.05 9.07 12.76
N LEU A 92 47.00 10.28 13.34
CA LEU A 92 45.75 10.97 13.67
C LEU A 92 44.99 11.53 12.46
N LEU A 93 45.72 12.00 11.43
CA LEU A 93 45.14 12.72 10.29
C LEU A 93 44.32 11.81 9.35
N PRO A 94 44.82 10.64 8.92
CA PRO A 94 44.12 9.79 7.96
C PRO A 94 42.78 9.27 8.51
N THR A 95 42.75 8.88 9.79
CA THR A 95 41.54 8.37 10.46
C THR A 95 40.44 9.43 10.55
N ILE A 96 40.79 10.69 10.86
CA ILE A 96 39.83 11.80 10.90
C ILE A 96 39.26 12.08 9.50
N ILE A 97 40.12 12.13 8.48
CA ILE A 97 39.69 12.35 7.09
C ILE A 97 38.75 11.24 6.63
N GLN A 98 39.08 9.98 6.95
CA GLN A 98 38.22 8.84 6.63
C GLN A 98 36.88 8.95 7.35
N ALA A 99 36.87 9.24 8.66
CA ALA A 99 35.65 9.39 9.43
C ALA A 99 34.73 10.49 8.86
N ILE A 100 35.30 11.64 8.45
CA ILE A 100 34.54 12.72 7.81
C ILE A 100 34.01 12.29 6.44
N ARG A 101 34.77 11.54 5.65
CA ARG A 101 34.29 11.10 4.33
C ARG A 101 33.23 10.02 4.40
N THR A 102 33.24 9.19 5.43
CA THR A 102 32.31 8.05 5.55
C THR A 102 31.07 8.33 6.38
N ALA A 103 31.08 9.32 7.27
CA ALA A 103 29.94 9.62 8.12
C ALA A 103 28.76 10.18 7.30
N SER A 104 27.54 9.74 7.60
CA SER A 104 26.33 10.26 6.96
C SER A 104 25.86 11.60 7.54
N VAL A 105 26.18 11.85 8.81
CA VAL A 105 25.82 13.09 9.51
C VAL A 105 27.06 13.75 10.11
N HIS A 106 27.19 15.06 9.92
CA HIS A 106 28.22 15.87 10.55
C HIS A 106 27.59 16.92 11.45
N ILE A 107 27.99 16.95 12.72
CA ILE A 107 27.52 17.93 13.69
C ILE A 107 28.63 18.96 13.88
N ALA A 108 28.35 20.22 13.52
CA ALA A 108 29.28 21.33 13.69
C ALA A 108 28.88 22.15 14.93
N ILE A 109 29.58 21.98 16.06
CA ILE A 109 29.32 22.73 17.29
C ILE A 109 30.09 24.06 17.24
N LEU A 110 29.39 25.10 16.78
CA LEU A 110 29.92 26.44 16.58
C LEU A 110 29.92 27.21 17.90
N SER A 111 31.08 27.23 18.55
CA SER A 111 31.33 27.92 19.83
C SER A 111 32.13 29.22 19.64
N ARG A 112 32.21 30.03 20.70
CA ARG A 112 32.82 31.37 20.66
C ARG A 112 34.24 31.41 20.10
N ARG A 113 35.08 30.41 20.39
CA ARG A 113 36.49 30.32 19.93
C ARG A 113 36.69 29.28 18.84
N TYR A 114 35.62 28.86 18.17
CA TYR A 114 35.67 27.83 17.14
C TYR A 114 36.62 28.17 16.00
N ALA A 115 36.51 29.39 15.44
CA ALA A 115 37.35 29.85 14.33
C ALA A 115 38.82 30.16 14.71
N GLU A 116 39.21 30.03 15.98
CA GLU A 116 40.62 30.13 16.38
C GLU A 116 41.42 28.85 16.11
N SER A 117 40.74 27.77 15.68
CA SER A 117 41.30 26.44 15.46
C SER A 117 41.36 26.13 13.97
N PRO A 118 42.55 26.18 13.34
CA PRO A 118 42.73 25.76 11.94
C PRO A 118 42.16 24.36 11.67
N TRP A 119 42.39 23.44 12.61
CA TRP A 119 41.84 22.08 12.59
C TRP A 119 40.32 22.02 12.47
N CYS A 120 39.59 22.81 13.27
CA CYS A 120 38.13 22.81 13.19
C CYS A 120 37.63 23.33 11.84
N LEU A 121 38.36 24.30 11.25
CA LEU A 121 38.02 24.90 9.95
C LEU A 121 38.34 23.98 8.77
N ASP A 122 39.43 23.22 8.85
CA ASP A 122 39.76 22.19 7.85
C ASP A 122 38.73 21.07 7.88
N GLU A 123 38.38 20.55 9.06
CA GLU A 123 37.34 19.52 9.23
C GLU A 123 35.99 20.01 8.70
N LEU A 124 35.58 21.24 9.02
CA LEU A 124 34.33 21.82 8.51
C LEU A 124 34.30 21.92 6.99
N SER A 125 35.44 22.29 6.39
CA SER A 125 35.55 22.37 4.92
C SER A 125 35.39 20.99 4.31
N LEU A 126 36.03 19.97 4.89
CA LEU A 126 35.92 18.59 4.42
C LEU A 126 34.51 18.01 4.63
N MET A 127 33.83 18.37 5.72
CA MET A 127 32.41 18.01 5.95
C MET A 127 31.49 18.58 4.88
N LEU A 128 31.74 19.81 4.41
CA LEU A 128 30.95 20.45 3.34
C LEU A 128 31.20 19.83 1.96
N GLU A 129 32.32 19.12 1.79
CA GLU A 129 32.70 18.41 0.57
C GLU A 129 32.24 16.95 0.56
N SER A 130 31.93 16.35 1.73
CA SER A 130 31.57 14.92 1.85
C SER A 130 30.21 14.58 1.23
N GLY A 131 29.32 15.56 1.08
CA GLY A 131 27.93 15.35 0.65
C GLY A 131 26.99 14.80 1.74
N GLY A 132 27.50 14.57 2.96
CA GLY A 132 26.70 14.15 4.12
C GLY A 132 25.85 15.28 4.70
N LEU A 133 24.83 14.93 5.50
CA LEU A 133 24.00 15.92 6.18
C LEU A 133 24.83 16.71 7.19
N ILE A 134 24.80 18.04 7.11
CA ILE A 134 25.41 18.90 8.13
C ILE A 134 24.33 19.46 9.05
N LEU A 135 24.52 19.28 10.37
CA LEU A 135 23.71 19.87 11.42
C LEU A 135 24.53 20.91 12.19
N PRO A 136 24.35 22.22 11.91
CA PRO A 136 24.96 23.27 12.71
C PRO A 136 24.33 23.36 14.10
N VAL A 137 25.16 23.45 15.13
CA VAL A 137 24.76 23.71 16.52
C VAL A 137 25.44 24.99 16.98
N PHE A 138 24.65 26.04 17.09
CA PHE A 138 25.08 27.38 17.47
C PHE A 138 25.10 27.49 19.00
N TYR A 139 26.28 27.29 19.60
CA TYR A 139 26.44 27.19 21.06
C TYR A 139 26.97 28.50 21.65
N HIS A 140 26.07 29.28 22.26
CA HIS A 140 26.33 30.62 22.79
C HIS A 140 26.91 31.60 21.75
N VAL A 141 26.59 31.37 20.48
CA VAL A 141 26.99 32.20 19.34
C VAL A 141 25.82 32.24 18.35
N PRO A 142 25.21 33.40 18.08
CA PRO A 142 24.13 33.48 17.11
C PRO A 142 24.66 33.28 15.68
N PRO A 143 23.88 32.73 14.73
CA PRO A 143 24.30 32.56 13.33
C PRO A 143 24.80 33.86 12.68
N GLY A 144 24.23 35.00 13.08
CA GLY A 144 24.63 36.33 12.61
C GLY A 144 26.09 36.68 12.92
N ASP A 145 26.73 36.10 13.94
CA ASP A 145 28.16 36.31 14.21
C ASP A 145 29.05 35.65 13.13
N LEU A 146 28.57 34.61 12.43
CA LEU A 146 29.24 34.02 11.27
C LEU A 146 28.98 34.83 10.00
N VAL A 147 27.76 35.34 9.78
CA VAL A 147 27.44 36.21 8.63
C VAL A 147 28.30 37.48 8.64
N ARG A 148 28.54 38.03 9.82
CA ARG A 148 29.40 39.22 10.02
C ARG A 148 30.86 39.02 9.55
N LEU A 149 31.33 37.78 9.43
CA LEU A 149 32.65 37.44 8.87
C LEU A 149 32.84 38.01 7.45
N GLN A 150 31.80 37.97 6.62
CA GLN A 150 31.83 38.48 5.23
C GLN A 150 32.14 39.97 5.18
N TYR A 151 31.75 40.72 6.23
CA TYR A 151 31.99 42.15 6.35
C TYR A 151 33.25 42.48 7.17
N GLY A 152 34.07 41.48 7.49
CA GLY A 152 35.26 41.64 8.32
C GLY A 152 34.95 42.02 9.78
N LYS A 153 33.74 41.73 10.27
CA LYS A 153 33.27 42.11 11.62
C LYS A 153 32.95 40.87 12.46
N GLY A 154 32.88 41.07 13.77
CA GLY A 154 32.51 40.02 14.73
C GLY A 154 33.67 39.18 15.24
N LYS A 155 33.35 38.20 16.09
CA LYS A 155 34.35 37.41 16.84
C LYS A 155 35.16 36.50 15.92
N TYR A 156 34.53 35.95 14.88
CA TYR A 156 35.17 35.07 13.91
C TYR A 156 36.14 35.86 13.03
N ALA A 157 35.79 37.08 12.58
CA ALA A 157 36.71 37.94 11.83
C ALA A 157 37.96 38.33 12.64
N LYS A 158 37.80 38.58 13.95
CA LYS A 158 38.93 38.83 14.86
C LYS A 158 39.87 37.62 14.96
N ALA A 159 39.34 36.39 14.90
CA ALA A 159 40.18 35.19 14.90
C ALA A 159 41.09 35.16 13.66
N PHE A 160 40.55 35.41 12.46
CA PHE A 160 41.33 35.47 11.22
C PHE A 160 42.35 36.63 11.17
N ALA A 161 42.11 37.73 11.89
CA ALA A 161 43.05 38.85 12.00
C ALA A 161 44.21 38.61 12.99
N SER A 162 44.18 37.50 13.73
CA SER A 162 45.22 37.19 14.71
C SER A 162 46.52 36.73 14.04
N LYS A 163 47.66 36.93 14.71
CA LYS A 163 48.99 36.49 14.24
C LYS A 163 49.05 34.99 13.92
N ARG A 164 48.14 34.19 14.49
CA ARG A 164 48.03 32.75 14.29
C ARG A 164 47.74 32.36 12.83
N PHE A 165 47.16 33.27 12.04
CA PHE A 165 46.79 33.02 10.65
C PHE A 165 47.74 33.65 9.62
N GLN A 166 48.79 34.35 10.05
CA GLN A 166 49.73 35.06 9.16
C GLN A 166 50.62 34.13 8.31
N GLY A 167 50.65 32.82 8.62
CA GLY A 167 51.48 31.82 7.92
C GLY A 167 50.72 30.86 7.00
N TYR A 168 49.41 31.05 6.80
CA TYR A 168 48.60 30.22 5.90
C TYR A 168 48.45 30.91 4.53
N ASP A 169 48.36 30.11 3.47
CA ASP A 169 48.14 30.60 2.12
C ASP A 169 46.75 31.24 1.96
N ALA A 170 46.64 32.16 1.00
CA ALA A 170 45.43 32.92 0.77
C ALA A 170 44.24 32.02 0.38
N ASP A 171 44.49 30.95 -0.37
CA ASP A 171 43.45 30.04 -0.87
C ASP A 171 42.82 29.24 0.29
N ARG A 172 43.62 28.74 1.23
CA ARG A 172 43.12 28.04 2.42
C ARG A 172 42.34 28.98 3.35
N LEU A 173 42.83 30.20 3.54
CA LEU A 173 42.10 31.23 4.32
C LEU A 173 40.75 31.56 3.68
N GLN A 174 40.70 31.65 2.36
CA GLN A 174 39.48 31.90 1.61
C GLN A 174 38.50 30.72 1.72
N ARG A 175 38.99 29.48 1.57
CA ARG A 175 38.19 28.26 1.74
C ARG A 175 37.53 28.19 3.12
N TRP A 176 38.26 28.50 4.18
CA TRP A 176 37.71 28.52 5.54
C TRP A 176 36.61 29.58 5.73
N ARG A 177 36.75 30.76 5.12
CA ARG A 177 35.71 31.80 5.15
C ARG A 177 34.46 31.34 4.43
N GLU A 178 34.61 30.72 3.26
CA GLU A 178 33.50 30.17 2.47
C GLU A 178 32.78 29.04 3.21
N SER A 179 33.53 28.14 3.87
CA SER A 179 32.95 27.06 4.68
C SER A 179 32.10 27.60 5.83
N LEU A 180 32.62 28.60 6.57
CA LEU A 180 31.87 29.26 7.64
C LEU A 180 30.63 30.01 7.12
N GLN A 181 30.72 30.62 5.94
CA GLN A 181 29.59 31.26 5.29
C GLN A 181 28.53 30.23 4.87
N ARG A 182 28.93 29.13 4.23
CA ARG A 182 28.01 28.07 3.81
C ARG A 182 27.28 27.46 5.00
N VAL A 183 28.00 27.10 6.07
CA VAL A 183 27.37 26.51 7.25
C VAL A 183 26.43 27.49 7.96
N SER A 184 26.70 28.81 7.91
CA SER A 184 25.81 29.83 8.50
C SER A 184 24.47 29.97 7.78
N ASN A 185 24.37 29.52 6.52
CA ASN A 185 23.14 29.53 5.73
C ASN A 185 22.34 28.22 5.87
N ILE A 186 22.83 27.24 6.64
CA ILE A 186 22.13 25.99 6.92
C ILE A 186 21.31 26.17 8.20
N SER A 187 20.03 25.77 8.17
CA SER A 187 19.18 25.77 9.36
C SER A 187 19.75 24.84 10.44
N GLY A 188 20.14 25.41 11.58
CA GLY A 188 20.73 24.69 12.71
C GLY A 188 19.88 24.73 13.98
N LEU A 189 20.46 24.25 15.08
CA LEU A 189 19.90 24.35 16.43
C LEU A 189 20.68 25.41 17.22
N GLU A 190 19.99 26.22 18.00
CA GLU A 190 20.56 27.37 18.70
C GLU A 190 20.41 27.24 20.21
N LEU A 191 21.46 27.63 20.95
CA LEU A 191 21.42 27.81 22.40
C LEU A 191 22.05 29.16 22.74
N ASP A 192 21.23 30.07 23.25
CA ASP A 192 21.64 31.43 23.56
C ASP A 192 22.57 31.51 24.78
N SER A 193 23.31 32.61 24.90
CA SER A 193 24.20 32.86 26.04
C SER A 193 23.47 32.99 27.39
N ASP A 194 22.19 33.32 27.36
CA ASP A 194 21.35 33.53 28.54
C ASP A 194 20.51 32.29 28.91
N SER A 195 20.72 31.17 28.21
CA SER A 195 19.98 29.93 28.41
C SER A 195 20.38 29.17 29.69
N PHE A 196 19.42 28.46 30.30
CA PHE A 196 19.65 27.67 31.51
C PHE A 196 20.09 26.25 31.17
N LYS A 197 20.64 25.52 32.15
CA LYS A 197 21.07 24.11 31.99
C LYS A 197 19.97 23.18 31.45
N ARG A 198 18.69 23.48 31.74
CA ARG A 198 17.54 22.74 31.22
C ARG A 198 17.38 22.87 29.69
N ASP A 199 17.82 23.97 29.11
CA ASP A 199 17.75 24.21 27.68
C ASP A 199 18.83 23.43 26.93
N GLU A 200 19.98 23.18 27.56
CA GLU A 200 21.01 22.26 27.03
C GLU A 200 20.50 20.82 26.94
N VAL A 201 19.72 20.34 27.93
CA VAL A 201 19.09 19.00 27.88
C VAL A 201 18.13 18.89 26.70
N LYS A 202 17.30 19.92 26.47
CA LYS A 202 16.39 19.98 25.31
C LYS A 202 17.16 20.00 23.99
N LEU A 203 18.26 20.76 23.92
CA LEU A 203 19.13 20.81 22.75
C LEU A 203 19.68 19.43 22.42
N VAL A 204 20.25 18.72 23.41
CA VAL A 204 20.79 17.37 23.21
C VAL A 204 19.70 16.39 22.77
N GLN A 205 18.50 16.49 23.33
CA GLN A 205 17.36 15.67 22.91
C GLN A 205 16.98 15.95 21.45
N ALA A 206 16.89 17.22 21.04
CA ALA A 206 16.58 17.61 19.67
C ALA A 206 17.65 17.14 18.67
N ILE A 207 18.94 17.23 19.04
CA ILE A 207 20.06 16.69 18.25
C ILE A 207 19.87 15.18 18.06
N ARG A 208 19.64 14.45 19.16
CA ARG A 208 19.44 13.00 19.12
C ARG A 208 18.30 12.62 18.19
N GLU A 209 17.13 13.22 18.34
CA GLU A 209 15.96 12.93 17.50
C GLU A 209 16.22 13.19 16.02
N ARG A 210 16.90 14.29 15.69
CA ARG A 210 17.21 14.65 14.29
C ARG A 210 18.23 13.71 13.65
N VAL A 211 19.27 13.33 14.40
CA VAL A 211 20.32 12.41 13.95
C VAL A 211 19.77 10.99 13.80
N THR A 212 19.07 10.47 14.82
CA THR A 212 18.46 9.13 14.77
C THR A 212 17.47 9.02 13.62
N GLY A 213 16.61 10.04 13.42
CA GLY A 213 15.67 10.06 12.31
C GLY A 213 16.35 10.01 10.93
N HIS A 214 17.45 10.75 10.76
CA HIS A 214 18.21 10.72 9.51
C HIS A 214 18.87 9.36 9.25
N ILE A 215 19.52 8.77 10.27
CA ILE A 215 20.17 7.47 10.14
C ILE A 215 19.16 6.36 9.81
N ILE A 216 17.99 6.37 10.44
CA ILE A 216 16.91 5.41 10.13
C ILE A 216 16.45 5.59 8.68
N LYS A 217 16.26 6.85 8.23
CA LYS A 217 15.85 7.14 6.85
C LYS A 217 16.90 6.68 5.83
N ASP A 218 18.18 6.95 6.08
CA ASP A 218 19.29 6.50 5.23
C ASP A 218 19.38 4.98 5.16
N ARG A 219 19.22 4.28 6.30
CA ARG A 219 19.16 2.81 6.32
C ARG A 219 17.97 2.28 5.53
N LYS A 220 16.77 2.87 5.72
CA LYS A 220 15.57 2.50 4.96
C LYS A 220 15.76 2.71 3.44
N LYS A 221 16.43 3.79 3.03
CA LYS A 221 16.79 4.05 1.61
C LYS A 221 17.80 3.06 1.07
N ALA A 222 18.86 2.76 1.83
CA ALA A 222 19.87 1.77 1.44
C ALA A 222 19.28 0.36 1.30
N LEU A 223 18.24 0.04 2.07
CA LEU A 223 17.47 -1.21 1.97
C LEU A 223 16.44 -1.22 0.83
N HIS A 224 16.41 -0.20 -0.06
CA HIS A 224 15.38 -0.01 -1.08
C HIS A 224 13.94 -0.14 -0.54
N SER A 225 13.72 0.14 0.74
CA SER A 225 12.45 -0.16 1.43
C SER A 225 11.37 0.91 1.22
N LEU A 226 11.76 2.05 0.63
CA LEU A 226 10.99 3.28 0.43
C LEU A 226 11.12 3.76 -1.03
N VAL A 227 10.39 3.14 -1.95
CA VAL A 227 10.34 3.52 -3.38
C VAL A 227 9.02 4.24 -3.67
N GLY A 228 9.05 5.30 -4.48
CA GLY A 228 7.86 6.07 -4.89
C GLY A 228 7.17 6.87 -3.77
N LEU A 229 7.72 6.88 -2.54
CA LEU A 229 7.04 7.49 -1.39
C LEU A 229 7.04 9.01 -1.39
N ASP A 230 8.09 9.66 -1.89
CA ASP A 230 8.12 11.12 -1.97
C ASP A 230 7.00 11.63 -2.90
N GLU A 231 6.76 10.93 -4.02
CA GLU A 231 5.65 11.22 -4.94
C GLU A 231 4.29 10.92 -4.30
N ALA A 232 4.16 9.78 -3.60
CA ALA A 232 2.93 9.41 -2.90
C ALA A 232 2.56 10.42 -1.80
N VAL A 233 3.55 10.89 -1.03
CA VAL A 233 3.38 11.95 -0.02
C VAL A 233 2.99 13.26 -0.69
N GLY A 234 3.66 13.66 -1.79
CA GLY A 234 3.31 14.85 -2.55
C GLY A 234 1.89 14.81 -3.12
N ALA A 235 1.46 13.67 -3.64
CA ALA A 235 0.10 13.46 -4.12
C ALA A 235 -0.93 13.55 -2.99
N PHE A 236 -0.62 12.98 -1.81
CA PHE A 236 -1.47 13.10 -0.62
C PHE A 236 -1.56 14.54 -0.12
N GLU A 237 -0.46 15.28 -0.11
CA GLU A 237 -0.42 16.71 0.24
C GLU A 237 -1.26 17.55 -0.73
N CYS A 238 -1.13 17.29 -2.04
CA CYS A 238 -1.92 17.95 -3.08
C CYS A 238 -3.42 17.66 -2.94
N PHE A 239 -3.78 16.40 -2.63
CA PHE A 239 -5.16 16.04 -2.33
C PHE A 239 -5.70 16.83 -1.13
N MET A 240 -4.91 16.96 -0.06
CA MET A 240 -5.31 17.73 1.11
C MET A 240 -5.45 19.22 0.82
N SER A 241 -4.51 19.83 0.09
CA SER A 241 -4.55 21.27 -0.20
C SER A 241 -5.72 21.67 -1.11
N THR A 242 -6.17 20.76 -1.97
CA THR A 242 -7.31 21.00 -2.88
C THR A 242 -8.66 20.77 -2.23
N ARG A 243 -8.75 19.89 -1.21
CA ARG A 243 -10.02 19.48 -0.59
C ARG A 243 -10.29 20.11 0.76
N ILE A 244 -9.27 20.60 1.45
CA ILE A 244 -9.40 21.16 2.79
C ILE A 244 -9.18 22.67 2.75
N LYS A 245 -10.17 23.43 3.19
CA LYS A 245 -10.09 24.90 3.23
C LYS A 245 -9.45 25.37 4.53
N GLU A 246 -8.90 26.58 4.51
CA GLU A 246 -8.36 27.21 5.73
C GLU A 246 -9.44 27.49 6.79
N SER A 247 -10.71 27.58 6.37
CA SER A 247 -11.87 27.76 7.24
C SER A 247 -12.28 26.52 8.02
N ASP A 248 -11.71 25.35 7.73
CA ASP A 248 -12.14 24.10 8.34
C ASP A 248 -11.57 23.97 9.77
N ASN A 249 -12.44 23.72 10.75
CA ASN A 249 -12.11 23.74 12.18
C ASN A 249 -11.19 22.60 12.65
N SER A 250 -11.08 21.52 11.90
CA SER A 250 -9.95 20.58 11.95
C SER A 250 -10.06 19.61 10.79
N LYS A 251 -8.93 18.95 10.50
CA LYS A 251 -8.75 18.22 9.26
C LYS A 251 -8.68 16.73 9.59
N ILE A 252 -9.74 15.98 9.35
CA ILE A 252 -9.73 14.52 9.51
C ILE A 252 -9.77 13.88 8.13
N VAL A 253 -8.73 13.11 7.79
CA VAL A 253 -8.55 12.49 6.48
C VAL A 253 -8.45 10.97 6.64
N GLY A 254 -9.26 10.24 5.89
CA GLY A 254 -9.16 8.79 5.77
C GLY A 254 -8.27 8.37 4.61
N ILE A 255 -7.25 7.55 4.82
CA ILE A 255 -6.50 6.87 3.76
C ILE A 255 -7.07 5.45 3.60
N VAL A 256 -7.59 5.15 2.41
CA VAL A 256 -8.29 3.88 2.10
C VAL A 256 -7.66 3.15 0.93
N GLY A 257 -7.87 1.83 0.86
CA GLY A 257 -7.36 0.99 -0.22
C GLY A 257 -7.15 -0.46 0.23
N ILE A 258 -6.87 -1.33 -0.73
CA ILE A 258 -6.71 -2.78 -0.50
C ILE A 258 -5.54 -3.13 0.42
N VAL A 259 -5.55 -4.35 0.96
CA VAL A 259 -4.44 -4.90 1.73
C VAL A 259 -3.14 -4.80 0.93
N GLY A 260 -2.05 -4.43 1.61
CA GLY A 260 -0.71 -4.41 1.01
C GLY A 260 -0.41 -3.22 0.11
N SER A 261 -1.35 -2.27 -0.07
CA SER A 261 -1.17 -1.08 -0.93
C SER A 261 -0.25 0.01 -0.38
N GLY A 262 0.22 -0.12 0.88
CA GLY A 262 1.15 0.85 1.49
C GLY A 262 0.50 1.98 2.29
N LYS A 263 -0.79 1.89 2.65
CA LYS A 263 -1.50 2.91 3.48
C LYS A 263 -0.72 3.30 4.74
N THR A 264 -0.34 2.31 5.53
CA THR A 264 0.43 2.47 6.77
C THR A 264 1.75 3.17 6.50
N THR A 265 2.48 2.75 5.46
CA THR A 265 3.77 3.35 5.08
C THR A 265 3.62 4.79 4.62
N LEU A 266 2.58 5.13 3.86
CA LEU A 266 2.28 6.50 3.46
C LEU A 266 1.98 7.39 4.67
N ALA A 267 1.12 6.92 5.58
CA ALA A 267 0.76 7.65 6.78
C ALA A 267 1.97 7.85 7.72
N GLU A 268 2.81 6.83 7.86
CA GLU A 268 4.04 6.86 8.66
C GLU A 268 5.07 7.85 8.08
N GLU A 269 5.35 7.80 6.76
CA GLU A 269 6.32 8.71 6.14
C GLU A 269 5.83 10.17 6.21
N PHE A 270 4.53 10.40 5.98
CA PHE A 270 3.93 11.72 6.16
C PHE A 270 4.07 12.20 7.62
N PHE A 271 3.79 11.33 8.59
CA PHE A 271 3.89 11.65 10.01
C PHE A 271 5.29 12.12 10.39
N TYR A 272 6.31 11.32 10.07
CA TYR A 272 7.68 11.69 10.41
C TYR A 272 8.19 12.90 9.63
N GLY A 273 7.72 13.09 8.39
CA GLY A 273 8.04 14.27 7.58
C GLY A 273 7.45 15.57 8.14
N LYS A 274 6.27 15.52 8.77
CA LYS A 274 5.53 16.72 9.21
C LYS A 274 5.44 16.93 10.71
N LYS A 275 5.72 15.93 11.56
CA LYS A 275 5.50 16.02 13.02
C LYS A 275 6.08 17.27 13.67
N ASN A 276 7.25 17.74 13.21
CA ASN A 276 7.91 18.93 13.76
C ASN A 276 7.24 20.26 13.38
N SER A 277 6.26 20.23 12.47
CA SER A 277 5.42 21.39 12.11
C SER A 277 4.20 21.52 13.03
N PHE A 278 4.01 20.57 13.94
CA PHE A 278 2.93 20.54 14.92
C PHE A 278 3.52 20.60 16.32
N ASP A 279 2.76 21.12 17.28
CA ASP A 279 3.23 21.26 18.66
C ASP A 279 3.30 19.91 19.38
N ARG A 280 2.37 19.00 19.04
CA ARG A 280 2.25 17.66 19.62
C ARG A 280 1.81 16.68 18.56
N SER A 281 2.30 15.44 18.64
CA SER A 281 2.02 14.43 17.62
C SER A 281 1.98 13.02 18.21
N SER A 282 1.07 12.18 17.73
CA SER A 282 1.00 10.77 18.14
C SER A 282 0.67 9.86 16.95
N LEU A 283 1.28 8.69 16.93
CA LEU A 283 1.08 7.64 15.93
C LEU A 283 0.64 6.36 16.65
N LEU A 284 -0.61 5.97 16.44
CA LEU A 284 -1.16 4.71 16.91
C LEU A 284 -1.06 3.67 15.80
N PHE A 285 -0.19 2.69 15.99
CA PHE A 285 0.08 1.66 14.98
C PHE A 285 -0.80 0.43 15.19
N GLY A 286 -1.38 -0.13 14.12
CA GLY A 286 -2.06 -1.43 14.14
C GLY A 286 -3.26 -1.53 15.10
N VAL A 287 -4.20 -0.58 15.01
CA VAL A 287 -5.36 -0.46 15.91
C VAL A 287 -6.24 -1.70 15.92
N ARG A 288 -6.54 -2.27 14.74
CA ARG A 288 -7.28 -3.53 14.61
C ARG A 288 -6.75 -4.61 15.55
N LYS A 289 -5.48 -4.98 15.39
CA LYS A 289 -4.84 -6.05 16.17
C LYS A 289 -4.74 -5.73 17.65
N ALA A 290 -4.44 -4.47 17.99
CA ALA A 290 -4.34 -4.11 19.40
C ALA A 290 -5.71 -4.17 20.10
N SER A 291 -6.79 -3.84 19.38
CA SER A 291 -8.14 -3.84 19.92
C SER A 291 -8.62 -5.24 20.33
N GLU A 292 -8.23 -6.29 19.59
CA GLU A 292 -8.57 -7.70 19.90
C GLU A 292 -8.05 -8.15 21.28
N ARG A 293 -7.00 -7.51 21.78
CA ARG A 293 -6.39 -7.81 23.09
C ARG A 293 -6.78 -6.79 24.17
N ASN A 294 -7.94 -6.14 24.01
CA ASN A 294 -8.39 -5.03 24.86
C ASN A 294 -7.39 -3.86 24.92
N GLY A 295 -6.59 -3.66 23.86
CA GLY A 295 -5.50 -2.69 23.81
C GLY A 295 -5.92 -1.24 23.58
N LEU A 296 -7.20 -0.95 23.37
CA LEU A 296 -7.71 0.43 23.17
C LEU A 296 -7.38 1.34 24.36
N LEU A 297 -7.43 0.82 25.59
CA LEU A 297 -7.04 1.57 26.77
C LEU A 297 -5.55 1.97 26.76
N THR A 298 -4.68 1.08 26.30
CA THR A 298 -3.25 1.34 26.14
C THR A 298 -2.99 2.43 25.11
N MET A 299 -3.74 2.43 24.01
CA MET A 299 -3.66 3.46 22.97
C MET A 299 -4.15 4.83 23.48
N GLN A 300 -5.21 4.88 24.28
CA GLN A 300 -5.63 6.12 24.94
C GLN A 300 -4.56 6.67 25.90
N ARG A 301 -3.88 5.80 26.65
CA ARG A 301 -2.74 6.19 27.49
C ARG A 301 -1.59 6.77 26.65
N GLN A 302 -1.30 6.17 25.50
CA GLN A 302 -0.31 6.71 24.57
C GLN A 302 -0.72 8.10 24.06
N LEU A 303 -1.97 8.28 23.61
CA LEU A 303 -2.48 9.59 23.17
C LEU A 303 -2.38 10.64 24.29
N LEU A 304 -2.74 10.30 25.52
CA LEU A 304 -2.59 11.20 26.66
C LEU A 304 -1.13 11.60 26.83
N LYS A 305 -0.22 10.63 26.92
CA LYS A 305 1.22 10.89 27.08
C LYS A 305 1.76 11.81 25.98
N ASP A 306 1.48 11.48 24.73
CA ASP A 306 2.04 12.16 23.56
C ASP A 306 1.45 13.57 23.37
N LEU A 307 0.16 13.76 23.67
CA LEU A 307 -0.56 15.02 23.37
C LEU A 307 -0.63 15.97 24.57
N THR A 308 -0.64 15.48 25.81
CA THR A 308 -0.81 16.31 27.01
C THR A 308 0.46 16.47 27.84
N SER A 309 1.44 15.57 27.64
CA SER A 309 2.67 15.50 28.46
C SER A 309 2.41 15.24 29.95
N ASP A 310 1.22 14.75 30.31
CA ASP A 310 0.81 14.41 31.68
C ASP A 310 0.97 12.90 31.91
N GLU A 311 2.15 12.50 32.40
CA GLU A 311 2.50 11.09 32.60
C GLU A 311 1.82 10.43 33.82
N LEU A 312 1.12 11.21 34.65
CA LEU A 312 0.55 10.77 35.93
C LEU A 312 -0.95 10.48 35.88
N LEU A 313 -1.61 10.70 34.73
CA LEU A 313 -3.06 10.47 34.61
C LEU A 313 -3.38 8.98 34.48
N GLU A 314 -3.87 8.39 35.57
CA GLU A 314 -4.43 7.04 35.56
C GLU A 314 -5.82 7.03 34.92
N ILE A 315 -5.97 6.21 33.88
CA ILE A 315 -7.26 5.89 33.27
C ILE A 315 -7.56 4.40 33.46
N ASN A 316 -8.76 4.10 33.95
CA ASN A 316 -9.15 2.76 34.39
C ASN A 316 -10.00 2.00 33.37
N ASN A 317 -10.65 2.71 32.44
CA ASN A 317 -11.46 2.12 31.38
C ASN A 317 -11.54 3.05 30.15
N VAL A 318 -12.01 2.48 29.04
CA VAL A 318 -12.02 3.15 27.72
C VAL A 318 -12.92 4.38 27.69
N SER A 319 -14.10 4.31 28.33
CA SER A 319 -15.05 5.44 28.36
C SER A 319 -14.48 6.63 29.12
N GLN A 320 -13.91 6.37 30.30
CA GLN A 320 -13.23 7.39 31.11
C GLN A 320 -12.02 7.96 30.35
N GLY A 321 -11.22 7.10 29.71
CA GLY A 321 -10.07 7.53 28.93
C GLY A 321 -10.44 8.46 27.78
N LYS A 322 -11.55 8.18 27.08
CA LYS A 322 -12.09 9.00 26.00
C LYS A 322 -12.47 10.40 26.49
N GLU A 323 -13.20 10.49 27.61
CA GLU A 323 -13.62 11.77 28.19
C GLU A 323 -12.42 12.61 28.63
N ILE A 324 -11.49 12.02 29.38
CA ILE A 324 -10.29 12.71 29.87
C ILE A 324 -9.43 13.20 28.70
N LEU A 325 -9.23 12.36 27.68
CA LEU A 325 -8.47 12.73 26.49
C LEU A 325 -9.12 13.92 25.78
N ALA A 326 -10.43 13.87 25.56
CA ALA A 326 -11.17 14.95 24.92
C ALA A 326 -11.05 16.27 25.70
N ASP A 327 -11.26 16.24 27.01
CA ASP A 327 -11.20 17.44 27.85
C ASP A 327 -9.80 18.06 27.88
N ARG A 328 -8.76 17.24 28.03
CA ARG A 328 -7.38 17.72 28.10
C ARG A 328 -6.91 18.30 26.77
N VAL A 329 -7.15 17.60 25.66
CA VAL A 329 -6.75 18.08 24.34
C VAL A 329 -7.53 19.34 23.97
N LYS A 330 -8.81 19.43 24.31
CA LYS A 330 -9.64 20.63 24.09
C LYS A 330 -9.14 21.85 24.87
N CYS A 331 -8.77 21.66 26.13
CA CYS A 331 -8.16 22.70 26.96
C CYS A 331 -6.85 23.20 26.31
N LEU A 332 -5.95 22.29 25.94
CA LEU A 332 -4.68 22.63 25.29
C LEU A 332 -4.87 23.30 23.92
N SER A 333 -5.86 22.86 23.15
CA SER A 333 -6.19 23.44 21.86
C SER A 333 -6.73 24.88 21.99
N ARG A 334 -7.61 25.15 22.95
CA ARG A 334 -8.28 26.45 23.09
C ARG A 334 -7.46 27.47 23.87
N GLU A 335 -6.87 27.05 24.98
CA GLU A 335 -6.15 27.96 25.88
C GLU A 335 -4.73 28.23 25.40
N LYS A 336 -4.08 27.22 24.81
CA LYS A 336 -2.68 27.31 24.36
C LYS A 336 -2.51 27.34 22.84
N SER A 337 -3.60 27.25 22.07
CA SER A 337 -3.57 27.24 20.60
C SER A 337 -2.65 26.17 20.02
N LEU A 338 -2.50 25.02 20.70
CA LEU A 338 -1.62 23.94 20.22
C LEU A 338 -2.21 23.24 18.99
N LYS A 339 -1.31 22.86 18.08
CA LYS A 339 -1.59 22.10 16.86
C LYS A 339 -1.22 20.64 17.05
N PHE A 340 -2.13 19.74 16.72
CA PHE A 340 -1.94 18.30 16.90
C PHE A 340 -1.83 17.58 15.56
N LEU A 341 -0.90 16.63 15.45
CA LEU A 341 -0.84 15.65 14.36
C LEU A 341 -1.09 14.24 14.90
N ILE A 342 -2.19 13.62 14.51
CA ILE A 342 -2.56 12.28 15.01
C ILE A 342 -2.69 11.32 13.84
N VAL A 343 -2.08 10.15 13.93
CA VAL A 343 -2.30 9.05 12.97
C VAL A 343 -2.88 7.85 13.70
N ILE A 344 -3.98 7.32 13.17
CA ILE A 344 -4.67 6.13 13.67
C ILE A 344 -4.63 5.07 12.57
N ASP A 345 -3.73 4.10 12.71
CA ASP A 345 -3.44 3.12 11.65
C ASP A 345 -4.23 1.80 11.81
N ASP A 346 -4.66 1.25 10.67
CA ASP A 346 -5.37 -0.03 10.49
C ASP A 346 -6.64 -0.15 11.33
N VAL A 347 -7.60 0.74 11.08
CA VAL A 347 -8.95 0.70 11.68
C VAL A 347 -9.88 -0.16 10.84
N ASP A 348 -10.62 -1.08 11.46
CA ASP A 348 -11.62 -1.94 10.81
C ASP A 348 -12.97 -2.00 11.55
N HIS A 349 -13.14 -1.28 12.67
CA HIS A 349 -14.42 -1.20 13.37
C HIS A 349 -14.74 0.22 13.87
N PRO A 350 -16.00 0.70 13.77
CA PRO A 350 -16.38 2.04 14.25
C PRO A 350 -16.08 2.28 15.74
N ASP A 351 -16.22 1.25 16.59
CA ASP A 351 -15.95 1.38 18.04
C ASP A 351 -14.48 1.74 18.34
N GLN A 352 -13.54 1.33 17.49
CA GLN A 352 -12.14 1.72 17.62
C GLN A 352 -11.97 3.23 17.44
N LEU A 353 -12.68 3.82 16.46
CA LEU A 353 -12.69 5.27 16.26
C LEU A 353 -13.51 5.97 17.32
N ASP A 354 -14.61 5.40 17.79
CA ASP A 354 -15.35 5.98 18.92
C ASP A 354 -14.47 6.12 20.17
N ALA A 355 -13.57 5.15 20.41
CA ALA A 355 -12.63 5.19 21.54
C ALA A 355 -11.44 6.14 21.35
N LEU A 356 -10.93 6.31 20.13
CA LEU A 356 -9.62 6.95 19.85
C LEU A 356 -9.70 8.27 19.09
N LEU A 357 -10.76 8.50 18.32
CA LEU A 357 -10.87 9.63 17.40
C LEU A 357 -11.25 10.91 18.16
N LEU A 358 -10.37 11.91 18.09
CA LEU A 358 -10.68 13.27 18.53
C LEU A 358 -11.33 14.04 17.38
N LYS A 359 -12.58 14.44 17.56
CA LYS A 359 -13.39 15.15 16.55
C LYS A 359 -13.19 16.66 16.61
N ASP A 360 -13.78 17.35 15.65
CA ASP A 360 -13.56 18.78 15.40
C ASP A 360 -13.98 19.73 16.53
N ASN A 361 -14.84 19.28 17.44
CA ASN A 361 -15.22 20.06 18.62
C ASN A 361 -14.13 20.07 19.72
N VAL A 362 -13.16 19.16 19.64
CA VAL A 362 -12.04 18.99 20.57
C VAL A 362 -10.76 19.57 20.00
N LEU A 363 -10.49 19.37 18.70
CA LEU A 363 -9.28 19.80 18.03
C LEU A 363 -9.35 21.27 17.59
N GLY A 364 -8.18 21.90 17.42
CA GLY A 364 -8.07 23.25 16.86
C GLY A 364 -7.93 23.25 15.35
N SER A 365 -8.23 24.38 14.69
CA SER A 365 -8.26 24.58 13.23
C SER A 365 -6.99 24.21 12.47
N GLN A 366 -5.87 24.14 13.17
CA GLN A 366 -4.58 23.80 12.58
C GLN A 366 -4.13 22.36 12.89
N SER A 367 -4.99 21.54 13.48
CA SER A 367 -4.73 20.13 13.77
C SER A 367 -5.12 19.23 12.60
N LEU A 368 -4.42 18.11 12.46
CA LEU A 368 -4.60 17.12 11.42
C LEU A 368 -4.68 15.72 12.02
N VAL A 369 -5.73 14.98 11.67
CA VAL A 369 -5.90 13.57 12.00
C VAL A 369 -5.94 12.76 10.72
N ILE A 370 -5.11 11.71 10.65
CA ILE A 370 -5.08 10.77 9.54
C ILE A 370 -5.50 9.41 10.07
N VAL A 371 -6.47 8.79 9.41
CA VAL A 371 -6.94 7.44 9.75
C VAL A 371 -6.67 6.53 8.57
N THR A 372 -5.99 5.40 8.76
CA THR A 372 -5.86 4.40 7.69
C THR A 372 -6.90 3.29 7.89
N SER A 373 -7.54 2.86 6.80
CA SER A 373 -8.50 1.75 6.84
C SER A 373 -8.55 1.00 5.52
N ARG A 374 -9.01 -0.25 5.58
CA ARG A 374 -9.35 -1.06 4.40
C ARG A 374 -10.83 -0.95 4.03
N ASP A 375 -11.65 -0.44 4.95
CA ASP A 375 -13.09 -0.35 4.81
C ASP A 375 -13.56 1.12 4.89
N LYS A 376 -13.99 1.64 3.73
CA LYS A 376 -14.55 2.99 3.63
C LYS A 376 -15.79 3.17 4.52
N ALA A 377 -16.56 2.11 4.79
CA ALA A 377 -17.76 2.19 5.61
C ALA A 377 -17.45 2.57 7.05
N VAL A 378 -16.38 2.03 7.62
CA VAL A 378 -15.93 2.31 9.00
C VAL A 378 -15.65 3.81 9.17
N LEU A 379 -15.03 4.42 8.17
CA LEU A 379 -14.74 5.86 8.16
C LEU A 379 -16.02 6.69 8.02
N LYS A 380 -16.91 6.32 7.09
CA LYS A 380 -18.20 7.00 6.88
C LYS A 380 -19.08 6.98 8.13
N LEU A 381 -19.22 5.82 8.76
CA LEU A 381 -20.01 5.65 9.99
C LEU A 381 -19.46 6.48 11.15
N SER A 382 -18.15 6.73 11.15
CA SER A 382 -17.47 7.56 12.17
C SER A 382 -17.55 9.06 11.88
N GLY A 383 -18.18 9.47 10.77
CA GLY A 383 -18.34 10.87 10.35
C GLY A 383 -17.15 11.43 9.57
N ILE A 384 -16.21 10.58 9.11
CA ILE A 384 -15.08 10.99 8.29
C ILE A 384 -15.53 11.00 6.84
N SER A 385 -15.67 12.18 6.23
CA SER A 385 -16.17 12.35 4.86
C SER A 385 -15.05 12.45 3.81
N LEU A 386 -13.85 12.86 4.21
CA LEU A 386 -12.73 13.08 3.30
C LEU A 386 -11.86 11.83 3.20
N HIS A 387 -11.88 11.16 2.05
CA HIS A 387 -11.14 9.91 1.80
C HIS A 387 -10.14 10.06 0.66
N TYR A 388 -8.89 9.69 0.93
CA TYR A 388 -7.83 9.52 -0.04
C TYR A 388 -7.66 8.02 -0.35
N GLU A 389 -7.98 7.62 -1.57
CA GLU A 389 -7.77 6.24 -2.01
C GLU A 389 -6.34 6.08 -2.53
N ILE A 390 -5.52 5.31 -1.82
CA ILE A 390 -4.15 5.05 -2.22
C ILE A 390 -4.13 4.12 -3.43
N LYS A 391 -3.30 4.45 -4.42
CA LYS A 391 -3.10 3.63 -5.61
C LYS A 391 -1.93 2.66 -5.40
N PRO A 392 -1.94 1.49 -6.05
CA PRO A 392 -0.75 0.64 -6.16
C PRO A 392 0.41 1.40 -6.79
N LEU A 393 1.63 0.89 -6.59
CA LEU A 393 2.84 1.42 -7.22
C LEU A 393 2.74 1.34 -8.74
N CYS A 394 3.30 2.34 -9.42
CA CYS A 394 3.50 2.26 -10.85
C CYS A 394 4.53 1.17 -11.19
N VAL A 395 4.58 0.74 -12.44
CA VAL A 395 5.45 -0.38 -12.86
C VAL A 395 6.93 -0.10 -12.59
N THR A 396 7.39 1.15 -12.71
CA THR A 396 8.78 1.51 -12.44
C THR A 396 9.13 1.36 -10.96
N ASP A 397 8.30 1.92 -10.08
CA ASP A 397 8.51 1.85 -8.62
C ASP A 397 8.35 0.43 -8.09
N ALA A 398 7.37 -0.31 -8.63
CA ALA A 398 7.16 -1.72 -8.30
C ALA A 398 8.38 -2.56 -8.67
N ARG A 399 8.98 -2.31 -9.85
CA ARG A 399 10.20 -3.00 -10.31
C ARG A 399 11.38 -2.70 -9.40
N GLU A 400 11.63 -1.43 -9.13
CA GLU A 400 12.74 -1.03 -8.25
C GLU A 400 12.56 -1.62 -6.85
N LEU A 401 11.33 -1.60 -6.30
CA LEU A 401 11.05 -2.17 -5.00
C LEU A 401 11.35 -3.67 -4.96
N LEU A 402 10.84 -4.43 -5.94
CA LEU A 402 11.08 -5.87 -6.05
C LEU A 402 12.58 -6.16 -6.18
N CYS A 403 13.25 -5.50 -7.12
CA CYS A 403 14.66 -5.72 -7.38
C CYS A 403 15.53 -5.36 -6.18
N GLY A 404 15.19 -4.28 -5.47
CA GLY A 404 15.88 -3.88 -4.26
C GLY A 404 15.77 -4.93 -3.15
N HIS A 405 14.65 -5.65 -3.07
CA HIS A 405 14.43 -6.71 -2.09
C HIS A 405 15.00 -8.06 -2.53
N ALA A 406 15.01 -8.35 -3.84
CA ALA A 406 15.50 -9.59 -4.44
C ALA A 406 17.02 -9.62 -4.64
N PHE A 407 17.56 -8.53 -5.19
CA PHE A 407 18.93 -8.45 -5.70
C PHE A 407 19.79 -7.42 -4.96
N GLN A 408 19.20 -6.65 -4.03
CA GLN A 408 19.85 -5.49 -3.37
C GLN A 408 20.34 -4.41 -4.34
N GLN A 409 19.65 -4.27 -5.48
CA GLN A 409 19.92 -3.25 -6.48
C GLN A 409 18.62 -2.87 -7.20
N PRO A 410 18.50 -1.68 -7.84
CA PRO A 410 17.24 -1.21 -8.41
C PRO A 410 16.80 -1.94 -9.68
N THR A 411 17.65 -2.82 -10.24
CA THR A 411 17.42 -3.49 -11.52
C THR A 411 17.65 -5.00 -11.42
N PRO A 412 17.03 -5.81 -12.29
CA PRO A 412 17.27 -7.25 -12.30
C PRO A 412 18.74 -7.58 -12.57
N ILE A 413 19.22 -8.68 -11.99
CA ILE A 413 20.47 -9.31 -12.41
C ILE A 413 20.22 -10.00 -13.77
N PRO A 414 21.20 -10.01 -14.70
CA PRO A 414 21.04 -10.66 -16.01
C PRO A 414 20.54 -12.11 -15.90
N GLY A 415 19.47 -12.44 -16.63
CA GLY A 415 18.84 -13.76 -16.65
C GLY A 415 17.56 -13.87 -15.81
N PHE A 416 17.29 -12.89 -14.93
CA PHE A 416 16.11 -12.87 -14.05
C PHE A 416 15.02 -11.89 -14.50
N GLU A 417 15.12 -11.33 -15.71
CA GLU A 417 14.15 -10.39 -16.24
C GLU A 417 12.75 -11.01 -16.34
N ARG A 418 12.65 -12.28 -16.74
CA ARG A 418 11.37 -13.00 -16.83
C ARG A 418 10.70 -13.17 -15.47
N PHE A 419 11.48 -13.48 -14.43
CA PHE A 419 10.99 -13.57 -13.06
C PHE A 419 10.41 -12.22 -12.60
N VAL A 420 11.18 -11.14 -12.81
CA VAL A 420 10.74 -9.79 -12.44
C VAL A 420 9.45 -9.41 -13.17
N GLU A 421 9.38 -9.62 -14.49
CA GLU A 421 8.16 -9.31 -15.25
C GLU A 421 6.96 -10.17 -14.82
N ALA A 422 7.18 -11.46 -14.52
CA ALA A 422 6.14 -12.33 -13.96
C ALA A 422 5.67 -11.82 -12.59
N ALA A 423 6.57 -11.51 -11.68
CA ALA A 423 6.24 -11.00 -10.36
C ALA A 423 5.49 -9.65 -10.42
N LEU A 424 5.90 -8.74 -11.32
CA LEU A 424 5.21 -7.46 -11.53
C LEU A 424 3.79 -7.65 -12.05
N SER A 425 3.61 -8.52 -13.05
CA SER A 425 2.29 -8.87 -13.58
C SER A 425 1.40 -9.54 -12.54
N ASN A 426 1.98 -10.27 -11.58
CA ASN A 426 1.22 -11.00 -10.57
C ASN A 426 0.94 -10.18 -9.30
N CYS A 427 1.79 -9.24 -8.92
CA CYS A 427 1.60 -8.43 -7.71
C CYS A 427 0.72 -7.20 -7.90
N GLY A 428 0.38 -6.82 -9.14
CA GLY A 428 -0.50 -5.68 -9.42
C GLY A 428 -0.04 -4.36 -8.78
N GLY A 429 1.28 -4.19 -8.63
CA GLY A 429 1.89 -3.01 -8.02
C GLY A 429 1.75 -2.91 -6.50
N LEU A 430 1.37 -3.97 -5.78
CA LEU A 430 1.18 -3.93 -4.34
C LEU A 430 2.50 -4.12 -3.57
N PRO A 431 2.98 -3.10 -2.82
CA PRO A 431 4.27 -3.14 -2.14
C PRO A 431 4.52 -4.39 -1.30
N LEU A 432 3.53 -4.81 -0.51
CA LEU A 432 3.69 -5.94 0.40
C LEU A 432 4.09 -7.23 -0.33
N PHE A 433 3.42 -7.54 -1.44
CA PHE A 433 3.68 -8.77 -2.20
C PHE A 433 5.01 -8.73 -2.91
N LEU A 434 5.38 -7.57 -3.47
CA LEU A 434 6.69 -7.37 -4.09
C LEU A 434 7.82 -7.58 -3.08
N LYS A 435 7.67 -7.07 -1.85
CA LYS A 435 8.65 -7.28 -0.77
C LYS A 435 8.74 -8.74 -0.37
N VAL A 436 7.61 -9.42 -0.20
CA VAL A 436 7.57 -10.85 0.16
C VAL A 436 8.26 -11.70 -0.92
N ILE A 437 7.94 -11.49 -2.20
CA ILE A 437 8.59 -12.20 -3.30
C ILE A 437 10.09 -11.90 -3.31
N GLY A 438 10.47 -10.62 -3.24
CA GLY A 438 11.88 -10.21 -3.27
C GLY A 438 12.69 -10.81 -2.13
N TRP A 439 12.21 -10.74 -0.88
CA TRP A 439 12.94 -11.34 0.25
C TRP A 439 13.06 -12.85 0.13
N ASN A 440 12.05 -13.55 -0.37
CA ASN A 440 12.16 -14.98 -0.60
C ASN A 440 13.20 -15.29 -1.68
N PHE A 441 13.22 -14.53 -2.78
CA PHE A 441 14.29 -14.60 -3.77
C PHE A 441 15.66 -14.45 -3.10
N LEU A 442 15.86 -13.38 -2.32
CA LEU A 442 17.15 -13.09 -1.67
C LEU A 442 17.60 -14.21 -0.73
N LEU A 443 16.67 -14.89 -0.06
CA LEU A 443 16.97 -15.95 0.90
C LEU A 443 17.29 -17.30 0.26
N TYR A 444 16.70 -17.61 -0.90
CA TYR A 444 16.73 -18.95 -1.49
C TYR A 444 17.38 -19.00 -2.89
N GLY A 445 17.68 -17.84 -3.49
CA GLY A 445 17.93 -17.70 -4.93
C GLY A 445 19.34 -17.79 -5.45
N ILE A 446 20.09 -18.83 -5.05
CA ILE A 446 21.43 -19.06 -5.58
C ILE A 446 21.53 -20.46 -6.23
N ASN A 447 21.47 -20.48 -7.58
CA ASN A 447 22.12 -21.43 -8.52
C ASN A 447 21.50 -22.80 -8.92
N THR A 448 20.18 -23.03 -9.01
CA THR A 448 19.67 -24.34 -9.55
C THR A 448 18.39 -24.26 -10.40
N GLU A 449 18.08 -25.32 -11.17
CA GLU A 449 16.82 -25.47 -11.93
C GLU A 449 15.59 -25.64 -11.01
N GLU A 450 15.77 -26.22 -9.82
CA GLU A 450 14.78 -26.25 -8.73
C GLU A 450 14.35 -24.82 -8.31
N TYR A 451 15.22 -23.83 -8.51
CA TYR A 451 14.95 -22.45 -8.14
C TYR A 451 13.92 -21.78 -9.04
N ALA A 452 14.01 -21.97 -10.36
CA ALA A 452 13.05 -21.40 -11.31
C ALA A 452 11.62 -21.95 -11.09
N GLN A 453 11.50 -23.18 -10.59
CA GLN A 453 10.21 -23.75 -10.16
C GLN A 453 9.71 -23.09 -8.87
N HIS A 454 10.58 -22.96 -7.86
CA HIS A 454 10.19 -22.35 -6.58
C HIS A 454 9.83 -20.85 -6.70
N GLU A 455 10.54 -20.12 -7.56
CA GLU A 455 10.22 -18.73 -7.94
C GLU A 455 8.77 -18.58 -8.39
N MET A 456 8.30 -19.51 -9.23
CA MET A 456 6.96 -19.49 -9.79
C MET A 456 5.93 -19.95 -8.75
N GLU A 457 6.20 -20.99 -7.97
CA GLU A 457 5.31 -21.48 -6.90
C GLU A 457 4.92 -20.35 -5.91
N MET A 458 5.89 -19.55 -5.46
CA MET A 458 5.64 -18.45 -4.52
C MET A 458 4.74 -17.36 -5.12
N VAL A 459 4.87 -17.09 -6.41
CA VAL A 459 3.99 -16.16 -7.14
C VAL A 459 2.55 -16.69 -7.18
N TYR A 460 2.39 -18.01 -7.30
CA TYR A 460 1.08 -18.67 -7.27
C TYR A 460 0.48 -18.80 -5.85
N GLU A 461 1.27 -18.75 -4.78
CA GLU A 461 0.75 -18.77 -3.40
C GLU A 461 0.26 -17.39 -2.91
N LEU A 462 0.54 -16.31 -3.63
CA LEU A 462 0.15 -14.94 -3.25
C LEU A 462 -1.32 -14.79 -2.87
N PRO A 463 -2.28 -15.40 -3.58
CA PRO A 463 -3.67 -15.17 -3.24
C PRO A 463 -4.09 -15.88 -1.95
N LEU A 464 -3.48 -17.01 -1.60
CA LEU A 464 -3.68 -17.62 -0.27
C LEU A 464 -3.27 -16.66 0.87
N ILE A 465 -2.19 -15.90 0.67
CA ILE A 465 -1.77 -14.86 1.63
C ILE A 465 -2.85 -13.77 1.72
N LEU A 466 -3.36 -13.28 0.59
CA LEU A 466 -4.44 -12.28 0.58
C LEU A 466 -5.71 -12.77 1.27
N LYS A 467 -6.10 -14.04 1.04
CA LYS A 467 -7.26 -14.66 1.70
C LYS A 467 -7.13 -14.57 3.21
N SER A 468 -5.95 -14.84 3.75
CA SER A 468 -5.67 -14.74 5.19
C SER A 468 -5.84 -13.31 5.72
N CYS A 469 -5.56 -12.29 4.91
CA CYS A 469 -5.64 -10.88 5.32
C CYS A 469 -7.07 -10.31 5.28
N TYR A 470 -7.92 -10.80 4.39
CA TYR A 470 -9.33 -10.39 4.33
C TYR A 470 -10.23 -11.18 5.29
N GLY A 471 -9.75 -12.34 5.78
CA GLY A 471 -10.57 -13.26 6.56
C GLY A 471 -11.64 -13.92 5.70
N THR A 472 -12.60 -14.57 6.35
CA THR A 472 -13.69 -15.27 5.65
C THR A 472 -14.82 -14.28 5.33
N LEU A 473 -15.17 -14.14 4.06
CA LEU A 473 -16.39 -13.45 3.66
C LEU A 473 -17.61 -14.31 4.01
N PRO A 474 -18.77 -13.71 4.36
CA PRO A 474 -20.01 -14.48 4.44
C PRO A 474 -20.40 -15.03 3.05
N GLU A 475 -21.25 -16.04 3.04
CA GLU A 475 -21.55 -16.84 1.83
C GLU A 475 -22.00 -15.99 0.64
N GLU A 476 -22.96 -15.07 0.81
CA GLU A 476 -23.44 -14.24 -0.30
C GLU A 476 -22.34 -13.31 -0.85
N GLU A 477 -21.60 -12.64 0.03
CA GLU A 477 -20.45 -11.79 -0.34
C GLU A 477 -19.37 -12.57 -1.07
N GLU A 478 -19.02 -13.77 -0.57
CA GLU A 478 -18.03 -14.64 -1.18
C GLU A 478 -18.49 -15.04 -2.58
N GLN A 479 -19.73 -15.50 -2.72
CA GLN A 479 -20.20 -15.98 -4.01
C GLN A 479 -20.36 -14.84 -5.05
N ILE A 480 -20.79 -13.64 -4.65
CA ILE A 480 -20.78 -12.44 -5.53
C ILE A 480 -19.33 -12.09 -5.91
N PHE A 481 -18.41 -12.07 -4.96
CA PHE A 481 -17.00 -11.80 -5.21
C PHE A 481 -16.41 -12.77 -6.26
N LEU A 482 -16.70 -14.06 -6.12
CA LEU A 482 -16.26 -15.10 -7.06
C LEU A 482 -16.93 -14.98 -8.44
N ASP A 483 -18.22 -14.65 -8.50
CA ASP A 483 -18.91 -14.39 -9.77
C ASP A 483 -18.27 -13.24 -10.55
N ILE A 484 -17.91 -12.15 -9.85
CA ILE A 484 -17.22 -11.01 -10.48
C ILE A 484 -15.86 -11.44 -11.01
N ALA A 485 -15.04 -12.08 -10.17
CA ALA A 485 -13.68 -12.50 -10.55
C ALA A 485 -13.67 -13.46 -11.75
N CYS A 486 -14.66 -14.36 -11.83
CA CYS A 486 -14.75 -15.40 -12.84
C CYS A 486 -15.42 -14.92 -14.13
N PHE A 487 -16.56 -14.22 -14.04
CA PHE A 487 -17.45 -14.00 -15.19
C PHE A 487 -17.80 -12.53 -15.45
N PHE A 488 -17.87 -11.68 -14.41
CA PHE A 488 -18.47 -10.34 -14.54
C PHE A 488 -17.46 -9.17 -14.55
N LEU A 489 -16.16 -9.42 -14.68
CA LEU A 489 -15.20 -8.34 -14.95
C LEU A 489 -15.58 -7.61 -16.26
N GLY A 490 -15.71 -6.28 -16.18
CA GLY A 490 -16.14 -5.44 -17.31
C GLY A 490 -17.65 -5.42 -17.55
N MET A 491 -18.46 -6.17 -16.79
CA MET A 491 -19.92 -6.14 -16.90
C MET A 491 -20.50 -4.88 -16.26
N GLU A 492 -21.54 -4.29 -16.88
CA GLU A 492 -22.27 -3.17 -16.31
C GLU A 492 -22.90 -3.55 -14.96
N LYS A 493 -22.77 -2.67 -13.96
CA LYS A 493 -23.29 -2.89 -12.60
C LYS A 493 -24.75 -3.35 -12.58
N ASN A 494 -25.64 -2.70 -13.34
CA ASN A 494 -27.07 -3.02 -13.28
C ASN A 494 -27.39 -4.38 -13.90
N THR A 495 -26.68 -4.77 -14.96
CA THR A 495 -26.76 -6.10 -15.57
C THR A 495 -26.39 -7.17 -14.53
N ALA A 496 -25.26 -7.01 -13.84
CA ALA A 496 -24.86 -7.93 -12.78
C ALA A 496 -25.89 -8.02 -11.63
N LEU A 497 -26.46 -6.87 -11.21
CA LEU A 497 -27.53 -6.85 -10.20
C LEU A 497 -28.78 -7.64 -10.66
N ARG A 498 -29.17 -7.57 -11.93
CA ARG A 498 -30.30 -8.35 -12.48
C ARG A 498 -30.02 -9.85 -12.42
N ILE A 499 -28.80 -10.26 -12.77
CA ILE A 499 -28.37 -11.66 -12.73
C ILE A 499 -28.45 -12.20 -11.29
N TRP A 500 -27.82 -11.54 -10.32
CA TRP A 500 -27.88 -11.98 -8.92
C TRP A 500 -29.29 -11.92 -8.32
N THR A 501 -30.13 -10.96 -8.74
CA THR A 501 -31.54 -10.94 -8.34
C THR A 501 -32.28 -12.17 -8.86
N GLY A 502 -32.00 -12.61 -10.10
CA GLY A 502 -32.57 -13.84 -10.66
C GLY A 502 -32.08 -15.12 -9.97
N LEU A 503 -30.92 -15.07 -9.29
CA LEU A 503 -30.40 -16.13 -8.44
C LEU A 503 -31.00 -16.11 -7.02
N GLY A 504 -31.94 -15.20 -6.77
CA GLY A 504 -32.66 -15.07 -5.49
C GLY A 504 -31.93 -14.23 -4.44
N TRP A 505 -30.86 -13.53 -4.80
CA TRP A 505 -30.05 -12.75 -3.85
C TRP A 505 -30.51 -11.29 -3.71
N ARG A 506 -29.93 -10.58 -2.72
CA ARG A 506 -30.16 -9.14 -2.50
C ARG A 506 -28.86 -8.36 -2.73
N PRO A 507 -28.35 -8.35 -3.98
CA PRO A 507 -26.95 -8.04 -4.28
C PRO A 507 -26.57 -6.59 -4.06
N ALA A 508 -27.53 -5.65 -4.00
CA ALA A 508 -27.22 -4.22 -3.92
C ALA A 508 -26.41 -3.86 -2.65
N ARG A 509 -26.78 -4.43 -1.50
CA ARG A 509 -26.05 -4.20 -0.22
C ARG A 509 -24.71 -4.93 -0.22
N THR A 510 -24.71 -6.16 -0.69
CA THR A 510 -23.54 -7.04 -0.77
C THR A 510 -22.45 -6.43 -1.66
N LEU A 511 -22.83 -5.94 -2.84
CA LEU A 511 -21.91 -5.26 -3.77
C LEU A 511 -21.38 -3.94 -3.20
N GLN A 512 -22.23 -3.17 -2.53
CA GLN A 512 -21.80 -1.94 -1.85
C GLN A 512 -20.77 -2.24 -0.73
N LYS A 513 -20.94 -3.34 -0.01
CA LYS A 513 -19.97 -3.77 1.02
C LYS A 513 -18.62 -4.15 0.40
N LEU A 514 -18.62 -4.93 -0.68
CA LEU A 514 -17.39 -5.27 -1.41
C LEU A 514 -16.68 -4.04 -1.97
N GLU A 515 -17.43 -3.04 -2.45
CA GLU A 515 -16.89 -1.73 -2.86
C GLU A 515 -16.23 -0.99 -1.69
N TYR A 516 -16.87 -0.97 -0.52
CA TYR A 516 -16.31 -0.32 0.67
C TYR A 516 -15.04 -0.98 1.19
N MET A 517 -14.94 -2.30 1.07
CA MET A 517 -13.72 -3.07 1.34
C MET A 517 -12.62 -2.89 0.28
N CYS A 518 -12.87 -2.06 -0.74
CA CYS A 518 -12.00 -1.85 -1.90
C CYS A 518 -11.73 -3.13 -2.73
N LEU A 519 -12.53 -4.18 -2.57
CA LEU A 519 -12.41 -5.44 -3.31
C LEU A 519 -12.98 -5.32 -4.73
N VAL A 520 -13.96 -4.43 -4.90
CA VAL A 520 -14.61 -4.12 -6.18
C VAL A 520 -14.53 -2.62 -6.43
N GLN A 521 -14.30 -2.26 -7.68
CA GLN A 521 -14.30 -0.89 -8.18
C GLN A 521 -15.18 -0.81 -9.43
N TYR A 522 -15.39 0.40 -9.93
CA TYR A 522 -16.08 0.65 -11.18
C TYR A 522 -15.22 1.55 -12.06
N ASP A 523 -15.34 1.38 -13.37
CA ASP A 523 -14.81 2.37 -14.30
C ASP A 523 -15.80 3.49 -14.59
N ASP A 524 -15.39 4.39 -15.49
CA ASP A 524 -16.18 5.56 -15.89
C ASP A 524 -17.51 5.17 -16.55
N ASN A 525 -17.62 3.94 -17.07
CA ASN A 525 -18.84 3.38 -17.65
C ASN A 525 -19.68 2.61 -16.63
N ASN A 526 -19.34 2.68 -15.34
CA ASN A 526 -20.00 1.94 -14.26
C ASN A 526 -19.94 0.41 -14.44
N CYS A 527 -18.89 -0.08 -15.10
CA CYS A 527 -18.60 -1.50 -15.25
C CYS A 527 -17.73 -2.01 -14.11
N LEU A 528 -17.98 -3.24 -13.68
CA LEU A 528 -17.30 -3.89 -12.57
C LEU A 528 -15.81 -4.09 -12.87
N LYS A 529 -14.95 -3.64 -11.95
CA LYS A 529 -13.51 -3.86 -11.97
C LYS A 529 -13.02 -4.45 -10.64
N MET A 530 -11.94 -5.21 -10.73
CA MET A 530 -11.17 -5.67 -9.58
C MET A 530 -9.71 -5.40 -9.86
N ASN A 531 -8.91 -5.18 -8.80
CA ASN A 531 -7.47 -5.24 -8.93
C ASN A 531 -7.04 -6.65 -9.39
N ASP A 532 -6.02 -6.74 -10.25
CA ASP A 532 -5.61 -8.01 -10.86
C ASP A 532 -5.24 -9.10 -9.85
N VAL A 533 -4.66 -8.74 -8.69
CA VAL A 533 -4.34 -9.71 -7.64
C VAL A 533 -5.60 -10.20 -6.95
N ILE A 534 -6.59 -9.31 -6.78
CA ILE A 534 -7.89 -9.62 -6.16
C ILE A 534 -8.74 -10.50 -7.08
N SER A 535 -8.74 -10.25 -8.39
CA SER A 535 -9.45 -11.13 -9.34
C SER A 535 -8.79 -12.50 -9.44
N ARG A 536 -7.45 -12.58 -9.41
CA ARG A 536 -6.73 -13.85 -9.34
C ARG A 536 -7.05 -14.63 -8.07
N LEU A 537 -7.11 -13.96 -6.92
CA LEU A 537 -7.59 -14.55 -5.67
C LEU A 537 -8.96 -15.19 -5.81
N GLY A 538 -9.93 -14.48 -6.37
CA GLY A 538 -11.27 -15.03 -6.58
C GLY A 538 -11.23 -16.28 -7.45
N ARG A 539 -10.44 -16.26 -8.53
CA ARG A 539 -10.29 -17.40 -9.43
C ARG A 539 -9.64 -18.62 -8.77
N GLU A 540 -8.59 -18.43 -7.98
CA GLU A 540 -7.94 -19.53 -7.25
C GLU A 540 -8.86 -20.13 -6.17
N ILE A 541 -9.65 -19.30 -5.49
CA ILE A 541 -10.65 -19.81 -4.54
C ILE A 541 -11.72 -20.63 -5.29
N ALA A 542 -12.17 -20.14 -6.45
CA ALA A 542 -13.14 -20.88 -7.28
C ALA A 542 -12.58 -22.23 -7.75
N ASP A 543 -11.30 -22.27 -8.15
CA ASP A 543 -10.62 -23.51 -8.53
C ASP A 543 -10.52 -24.49 -7.34
N GLN A 544 -10.16 -24.00 -6.15
CA GLN A 544 -10.11 -24.84 -4.95
C GLN A 544 -11.47 -25.46 -4.59
N GLN A 545 -12.56 -24.69 -4.77
CA GLN A 545 -13.92 -25.16 -4.54
C GLN A 545 -14.29 -26.31 -5.48
N LEU A 546 -13.84 -26.26 -6.74
CA LEU A 546 -14.07 -27.31 -7.74
C LEU A 546 -13.55 -28.68 -7.29
N TYR A 547 -12.35 -28.73 -6.69
CA TYR A 547 -11.71 -29.99 -6.27
C TYR A 547 -12.08 -30.46 -4.86
N SER A 548 -12.49 -29.53 -3.98
CA SER A 548 -12.66 -29.83 -2.54
C SER A 548 -14.10 -30.15 -2.14
N SER A 549 -15.11 -29.78 -2.93
CA SER A 549 -16.53 -29.89 -2.52
C SER A 549 -17.49 -29.93 -3.73
N PRO A 550 -17.70 -31.10 -4.36
CA PRO A 550 -18.54 -31.24 -5.57
C PRO A 550 -20.05 -30.99 -5.36
N HIS A 551 -20.50 -30.74 -4.12
CA HIS A 551 -21.89 -30.38 -3.81
C HIS A 551 -22.11 -28.86 -3.68
N LEU A 552 -21.06 -28.04 -3.78
CA LEU A 552 -21.13 -26.58 -3.77
C LEU A 552 -21.24 -26.03 -5.20
N SER A 553 -21.73 -24.81 -5.35
CA SER A 553 -21.97 -24.16 -6.64
C SER A 553 -20.64 -23.81 -7.33
N CYS A 554 -20.03 -24.77 -8.02
CA CYS A 554 -18.70 -24.66 -8.63
C CYS A 554 -18.68 -23.73 -9.86
N ARG A 555 -17.53 -23.10 -10.16
CA ARG A 555 -17.33 -22.22 -11.32
C ARG A 555 -16.25 -22.77 -12.24
N LEU A 556 -16.60 -23.03 -13.49
CA LEU A 556 -15.68 -23.41 -14.56
C LEU A 556 -15.40 -22.17 -15.42
N TRP A 557 -14.51 -21.31 -14.94
CA TRP A 557 -14.20 -20.04 -15.61
C TRP A 557 -13.06 -20.17 -16.63
N ARG A 558 -12.22 -21.21 -16.52
CA ARG A 558 -11.16 -21.52 -17.49
C ARG A 558 -11.72 -22.31 -18.68
N PRO A 559 -11.69 -21.77 -19.90
CA PRO A 559 -12.30 -22.41 -21.06
C PRO A 559 -11.79 -23.83 -21.38
N ASN A 560 -10.47 -24.05 -21.36
CA ASN A 560 -9.88 -25.35 -21.70
C ASN A 560 -10.12 -26.42 -20.62
N GLU A 561 -10.19 -26.01 -19.35
CA GLU A 561 -10.49 -26.92 -18.24
C GLU A 561 -11.98 -27.26 -18.22
N ALA A 562 -12.86 -26.32 -18.58
CA ALA A 562 -14.29 -26.56 -18.71
C ALA A 562 -14.59 -27.70 -19.70
N ILE A 563 -13.98 -27.69 -20.89
CA ILE A 563 -14.15 -28.75 -21.89
C ILE A 563 -13.69 -30.11 -21.35
N ASN A 564 -12.47 -30.19 -20.80
CA ASN A 564 -11.93 -31.46 -20.29
C ASN A 564 -12.75 -31.99 -19.11
N PHE A 565 -13.21 -31.09 -18.24
CA PHE A 565 -14.03 -31.44 -17.08
C PHE A 565 -15.42 -31.95 -17.52
N VAL A 566 -16.09 -31.25 -18.44
CA VAL A 566 -17.39 -31.65 -19.01
C VAL A 566 -17.28 -32.94 -19.83
N HIS A 567 -16.17 -33.17 -20.53
CA HIS A 567 -15.93 -34.41 -21.27
C HIS A 567 -15.74 -35.62 -20.34
N ASN A 568 -15.06 -35.43 -19.20
CA ASN A 568 -14.80 -36.50 -18.22
C ASN A 568 -15.98 -36.73 -17.26
N LEU A 569 -17.05 -35.94 -17.37
CA LEU A 569 -18.23 -35.96 -16.51
C LEU A 569 -19.16 -37.17 -16.72
N LEU A 570 -18.84 -38.07 -17.66
CA LEU A 570 -19.49 -39.38 -17.86
C LEU A 570 -19.43 -40.32 -16.63
N SER A 571 -18.75 -39.91 -15.55
CA SER A 571 -18.55 -40.68 -14.30
C SER A 571 -19.00 -39.96 -13.01
N VAL A 572 -19.60 -38.77 -13.09
CA VAL A 572 -20.07 -38.02 -11.90
C VAL A 572 -21.57 -38.33 -11.68
N PRO A 573 -22.03 -38.50 -10.42
CA PRO A 573 -23.44 -38.74 -10.14
C PRO A 573 -24.35 -37.65 -10.75
N GLU A 574 -25.52 -38.10 -11.22
CA GLU A 574 -26.61 -37.26 -11.69
C GLU A 574 -26.90 -36.13 -10.67
N CYS A 575 -27.01 -34.88 -11.16
CA CYS A 575 -27.27 -33.64 -10.40
C CYS A 575 -26.06 -32.91 -9.77
N THR A 576 -25.00 -32.63 -10.54
CA THR A 576 -24.00 -31.62 -10.12
C THR A 576 -24.49 -30.22 -10.50
N LYS A 577 -24.56 -29.30 -9.53
CA LYS A 577 -24.97 -27.90 -9.74
C LYS A 577 -23.74 -27.04 -10.02
N PHE A 578 -23.68 -26.44 -11.21
CA PHE A 578 -22.65 -25.46 -11.57
C PHE A 578 -23.18 -24.05 -11.44
N ARG A 579 -22.41 -23.22 -10.72
CA ARG A 579 -22.65 -21.79 -10.67
C ARG A 579 -22.46 -21.17 -12.04
N GLY A 580 -21.37 -21.50 -12.73
CA GLY A 580 -21.16 -21.00 -14.09
C GLY A 580 -20.11 -21.71 -14.91
N ILE A 581 -20.22 -21.60 -16.23
CA ILE A 581 -19.32 -22.21 -17.21
C ILE A 581 -18.99 -21.19 -18.32
N THR A 582 -17.70 -21.07 -18.64
CA THR A 582 -17.20 -20.36 -19.83
C THR A 582 -16.58 -21.35 -20.82
N GLU A 583 -17.02 -21.35 -22.08
CA GLU A 583 -16.46 -22.16 -23.17
C GLU A 583 -15.49 -21.33 -24.06
N PRO A 584 -14.43 -21.94 -24.64
CA PRO A 584 -13.46 -21.20 -25.44
C PRO A 584 -13.95 -20.86 -26.84
N THR A 585 -13.46 -19.72 -27.31
CA THR A 585 -13.48 -19.31 -28.72
C THR A 585 -12.66 -20.27 -29.57
N ARG A 586 -13.31 -20.80 -30.63
CA ARG A 586 -12.74 -21.50 -31.81
C ARG A 586 -11.21 -21.69 -31.81
N SER A 587 -10.73 -22.82 -31.28
CA SER A 587 -9.53 -23.47 -31.80
C SER A 587 -9.85 -24.90 -32.20
N TYR A 588 -10.31 -25.04 -33.45
CA TYR A 588 -10.24 -26.23 -34.30
C TYR A 588 -9.94 -27.57 -33.61
N ASP A 589 -10.97 -28.25 -33.11
CA ASP A 589 -11.06 -29.68 -33.36
C ASP A 589 -12.52 -30.10 -33.62
N ARG A 590 -12.89 -30.24 -34.90
CA ARG A 590 -14.19 -30.78 -35.35
C ARG A 590 -14.39 -32.25 -34.95
N ARG A 591 -13.43 -32.88 -34.27
CA ARG A 591 -13.48 -34.29 -33.85
C ARG A 591 -14.10 -34.50 -32.47
N LEU A 592 -14.25 -33.45 -31.67
CA LEU A 592 -15.01 -33.50 -30.42
C LEU A 592 -16.46 -33.18 -30.79
N GLY A 593 -17.37 -34.15 -30.65
CA GLY A 593 -18.77 -34.02 -31.06
C GLY A 593 -19.54 -32.89 -30.36
N THR A 594 -20.85 -32.77 -30.63
CA THR A 594 -21.72 -31.82 -29.93
C THR A 594 -21.64 -32.06 -28.41
N TYR A 595 -21.33 -31.01 -27.66
CA TYR A 595 -21.30 -31.03 -26.20
C TYR A 595 -22.73 -31.06 -25.67
N THR A 596 -23.02 -31.97 -24.73
CA THR A 596 -24.34 -32.04 -24.10
C THR A 596 -24.24 -31.62 -22.64
N PHE A 597 -25.04 -30.61 -22.27
CA PHE A 597 -25.29 -30.14 -20.92
C PHE A 597 -26.56 -30.74 -20.31
N ALA A 598 -27.23 -31.66 -21.01
CA ALA A 598 -28.55 -32.21 -20.67
C ALA A 598 -28.72 -32.73 -19.22
N SER A 599 -27.64 -33.08 -18.51
CA SER A 599 -27.66 -33.56 -17.11
C SER A 599 -27.17 -32.54 -16.08
N LEU A 600 -26.75 -31.34 -16.49
CA LEU A 600 -26.17 -30.32 -15.62
C LEU A 600 -27.18 -29.24 -15.23
N LYS A 601 -27.14 -28.83 -13.96
CA LYS A 601 -27.87 -27.63 -13.51
C LYS A 601 -26.92 -26.44 -13.55
N ILE A 602 -27.09 -25.57 -14.55
CA ILE A 602 -26.21 -24.42 -14.80
C ILE A 602 -26.98 -23.13 -14.58
N GLU A 603 -26.42 -22.22 -13.77
CA GLU A 603 -27.02 -20.92 -13.47
C GLU A 603 -26.47 -19.79 -14.38
N LEU A 604 -25.19 -19.85 -14.74
CA LEU A 604 -24.47 -18.84 -15.53
C LEU A 604 -23.76 -19.51 -16.72
N LEU A 605 -24.05 -19.12 -17.96
CA LEU A 605 -23.46 -19.75 -19.14
C LEU A 605 -22.89 -18.70 -20.10
N ASP A 606 -21.61 -18.84 -20.45
CA ASP A 606 -20.91 -18.04 -21.46
C ASP A 606 -20.29 -18.95 -22.51
N VAL A 607 -20.86 -19.00 -23.71
CA VAL A 607 -20.50 -19.95 -24.76
C VAL A 607 -20.16 -19.24 -26.06
N ASP A 608 -19.26 -19.82 -26.84
CA ASP A 608 -18.85 -19.35 -28.16
C ASP A 608 -19.04 -20.45 -29.22
N GLY A 609 -20.02 -20.31 -30.13
CA GLY A 609 -20.25 -21.25 -31.22
C GLY A 609 -21.44 -22.20 -31.04
N HIS A 610 -21.24 -23.51 -31.25
CA HIS A 610 -22.33 -24.49 -31.36
C HIS A 610 -22.70 -25.13 -30.01
N LEU A 611 -24.00 -25.25 -29.73
CA LEU A 611 -24.59 -25.99 -28.61
C LEU A 611 -25.45 -27.17 -29.12
N ASP A 612 -25.61 -28.22 -28.32
CA ASP A 612 -26.56 -29.30 -28.59
C ASP A 612 -27.99 -28.90 -28.22
N TYR A 613 -28.96 -29.19 -29.08
CA TYR A 613 -30.37 -28.82 -28.90
C TYR A 613 -31.14 -29.75 -27.97
N SER A 614 -30.52 -30.85 -27.52
CA SER A 614 -31.09 -31.76 -26.52
C SER A 614 -30.91 -31.27 -25.07
N ASP A 615 -30.20 -30.16 -24.87
CA ASP A 615 -29.91 -29.59 -23.56
C ASP A 615 -31.11 -28.87 -22.94
N ARG A 616 -31.25 -29.02 -21.61
CA ARG A 616 -32.26 -28.32 -20.81
C ARG A 616 -31.59 -27.31 -19.90
N PHE A 617 -31.89 -26.03 -20.09
CA PHE A 617 -31.30 -24.90 -19.37
C PHE A 617 -32.30 -24.29 -18.38
N GLY A 618 -33.13 -25.11 -17.74
CA GLY A 618 -34.26 -24.64 -16.92
C GLY A 618 -33.86 -23.75 -15.73
N ASP A 619 -32.67 -23.97 -15.17
CA ASP A 619 -32.11 -23.23 -14.03
C ASP A 619 -31.32 -21.97 -14.45
N LEU A 620 -31.09 -21.78 -15.75
CA LEU A 620 -30.20 -20.74 -16.27
C LEU A 620 -30.76 -19.35 -16.00
N VAL A 621 -29.93 -18.47 -15.43
CA VAL A 621 -30.29 -17.08 -15.09
C VAL A 621 -29.61 -16.08 -16.00
N TRP A 622 -28.38 -16.38 -16.43
CA TRP A 622 -27.62 -15.57 -17.39
C TRP A 622 -27.09 -16.43 -18.51
N PHE A 623 -27.32 -15.99 -19.75
CA PHE A 623 -26.79 -16.63 -20.93
C PHE A 623 -26.11 -15.61 -21.83
N ARG A 624 -24.79 -15.73 -21.99
CA ARG A 624 -24.03 -15.06 -23.03
C ARG A 624 -23.70 -16.06 -24.13
N TRP A 625 -24.12 -15.75 -25.35
CA TRP A 625 -23.82 -16.56 -26.52
C TRP A 625 -23.09 -15.74 -27.58
N ARG A 626 -21.83 -16.09 -27.78
CA ARG A 626 -20.93 -15.53 -28.78
C ARG A 626 -20.98 -16.35 -30.06
N ASN A 627 -20.93 -15.68 -31.21
CA ASN A 627 -20.87 -16.32 -32.55
C ASN A 627 -21.96 -17.37 -32.78
N CYS A 628 -23.21 -17.08 -32.40
CA CYS A 628 -24.32 -18.00 -32.60
C CYS A 628 -24.40 -18.39 -34.11
N PRO A 629 -24.31 -19.68 -34.45
CA PRO A 629 -24.25 -20.13 -35.85
C PRO A 629 -25.64 -20.23 -36.50
N GLN A 630 -26.71 -20.08 -35.72
CA GLN A 630 -28.08 -20.22 -36.19
C GLN A 630 -28.64 -18.92 -36.74
N ALA A 631 -29.56 -19.04 -37.70
CA ALA A 631 -30.31 -17.92 -38.24
C ALA A 631 -31.37 -17.37 -37.28
N ALA A 632 -31.74 -18.14 -36.25
CA ALA A 632 -32.63 -17.68 -35.19
C ALA A 632 -32.24 -18.31 -33.85
N PHE A 633 -32.46 -17.60 -32.75
CA PHE A 633 -32.19 -18.15 -31.43
C PHE A 633 -33.07 -19.39 -31.19
N PRO A 634 -32.48 -20.53 -30.77
CA PRO A 634 -33.18 -21.80 -30.65
C PRO A 634 -34.19 -21.80 -29.50
N PRO A 635 -35.22 -22.67 -29.57
CA PRO A 635 -36.27 -22.71 -28.57
C PRO A 635 -35.88 -23.53 -27.32
N PHE A 636 -34.80 -23.16 -26.63
CA PHE A 636 -34.38 -23.82 -25.41
C PHE A 636 -35.37 -23.61 -24.26
N GLU A 637 -35.53 -24.62 -23.40
CA GLU A 637 -36.27 -24.50 -22.13
C GLU A 637 -35.43 -23.70 -21.12
N MET A 638 -35.78 -22.42 -20.89
CA MET A 638 -35.02 -21.48 -20.04
C MET A 638 -35.94 -20.68 -19.12
N ASN A 639 -36.72 -21.37 -18.28
CA ASN A 639 -37.79 -20.75 -17.50
C ASN A 639 -37.31 -19.68 -16.50
N ASN A 640 -36.05 -19.75 -16.05
CA ASN A 640 -35.48 -18.83 -15.07
C ASN A 640 -34.56 -17.75 -15.65
N LEU A 641 -34.49 -17.60 -16.98
CA LEU A 641 -33.54 -16.69 -17.62
C LEU A 641 -33.91 -15.22 -17.37
N HIS A 642 -32.96 -14.46 -16.84
CA HIS A 642 -33.12 -13.04 -16.53
C HIS A 642 -32.32 -12.13 -17.47
N VAL A 643 -31.16 -12.58 -17.94
CA VAL A 643 -30.29 -11.80 -18.84
C VAL A 643 -29.84 -12.66 -20.01
N LEU A 644 -30.10 -12.19 -21.23
CA LEU A 644 -29.65 -12.80 -22.47
C LEU A 644 -28.72 -11.84 -23.22
N GLU A 645 -27.49 -12.26 -23.49
CA GLU A 645 -26.52 -11.52 -24.28
C GLU A 645 -26.15 -12.32 -25.54
N LEU A 646 -26.48 -11.78 -26.70
CA LEU A 646 -26.18 -12.32 -28.02
C LEU A 646 -25.10 -11.42 -28.63
N LEU A 647 -23.90 -11.98 -28.81
CA LEU A 647 -22.72 -11.24 -29.24
C LEU A 647 -22.22 -11.83 -30.55
N GLU A 648 -22.21 -11.02 -31.61
CA GLU A 648 -21.78 -11.45 -32.94
C GLU A 648 -22.63 -12.64 -33.48
N GLY A 649 -22.28 -13.19 -34.63
CA GLY A 649 -22.96 -14.35 -35.22
C GLY A 649 -23.95 -14.07 -36.34
N ASN A 650 -24.66 -15.13 -36.74
CA ASN A 650 -25.43 -15.19 -37.99
C ASN A 650 -26.96 -15.11 -37.77
N LEU A 651 -27.39 -14.59 -36.63
CA LEU A 651 -28.82 -14.44 -36.33
C LEU A 651 -29.46 -13.50 -37.35
N GLU A 652 -30.42 -14.02 -38.12
CA GLU A 652 -31.28 -13.26 -39.02
C GLU A 652 -32.53 -12.75 -38.30
N ASN A 653 -33.04 -13.52 -37.33
CA ASN A 653 -34.15 -13.15 -36.47
C ASN A 653 -33.77 -13.35 -35.01
N LEU A 654 -34.28 -12.50 -34.11
CA LEU A 654 -33.92 -12.58 -32.68
C LEU A 654 -34.29 -13.95 -32.10
N TRP A 655 -35.43 -14.50 -32.50
CA TRP A 655 -35.87 -15.89 -32.30
C TRP A 655 -36.94 -16.27 -33.33
N GLY A 656 -37.42 -17.51 -33.32
CA GLY A 656 -38.50 -17.94 -34.20
C GLY A 656 -39.86 -17.29 -33.86
N PRO A 657 -40.79 -17.16 -34.81
CA PRO A 657 -42.08 -16.48 -34.61
C PRO A 657 -43.00 -17.18 -33.60
N ASN A 658 -42.84 -18.49 -33.43
CA ASN A 658 -43.60 -19.29 -32.47
C ASN A 658 -42.87 -19.48 -31.13
N PHE A 659 -41.66 -18.93 -30.99
CA PHE A 659 -40.90 -19.01 -29.75
C PHE A 659 -41.54 -18.11 -28.70
N LYS A 660 -41.79 -18.69 -27.52
CA LYS A 660 -42.24 -17.97 -26.34
C LYS A 660 -41.00 -17.64 -25.51
N PRO A 661 -40.54 -16.38 -25.52
CA PRO A 661 -39.36 -16.03 -24.76
C PRO A 661 -39.62 -16.13 -23.25
N PRO A 662 -38.60 -16.36 -22.42
CA PRO A 662 -38.77 -16.54 -20.97
C PRO A 662 -39.41 -15.33 -20.29
N GLU A 663 -40.51 -15.52 -19.56
CA GLU A 663 -41.23 -14.41 -18.91
C GLU A 663 -40.41 -13.68 -17.82
N GLN A 664 -39.36 -14.32 -17.30
CA GLN A 664 -38.46 -13.75 -16.30
C GLN A 664 -37.40 -12.81 -16.89
N LEU A 665 -37.30 -12.73 -18.22
CA LEU A 665 -36.26 -11.97 -18.90
C LEU A 665 -36.40 -10.48 -18.61
N ARG A 666 -35.31 -9.88 -18.10
CA ARG A 666 -35.21 -8.46 -17.74
C ARG A 666 -34.26 -7.69 -18.63
N GLU A 667 -33.32 -8.36 -19.27
CA GLU A 667 -32.34 -7.73 -20.16
C GLU A 667 -32.06 -8.61 -21.37
N VAL A 668 -32.10 -7.99 -22.55
CA VAL A 668 -31.68 -8.60 -23.82
C VAL A 668 -30.68 -7.65 -24.47
N ASN A 669 -29.47 -8.14 -24.72
CA ASN A 669 -28.43 -7.41 -25.44
C ASN A 669 -28.11 -8.17 -26.73
N ALA A 670 -28.37 -7.56 -27.89
CA ALA A 670 -27.88 -8.04 -29.18
C ALA A 670 -26.83 -7.05 -29.69
N ILE A 671 -25.57 -7.47 -29.73
CA ILE A 671 -24.42 -6.61 -30.05
C ILE A 671 -23.66 -7.22 -31.22
N ASN A 672 -23.41 -6.41 -32.26
CA ASN A 672 -22.71 -6.80 -33.47
C ASN A 672 -23.34 -8.00 -34.21
N CYS A 673 -24.64 -8.25 -34.02
CA CYS A 673 -25.39 -9.26 -34.77
C CYS A 673 -25.68 -8.76 -36.19
N SER A 674 -24.66 -8.76 -37.04
CA SER A 674 -24.68 -8.06 -38.33
C SER A 674 -25.78 -8.49 -39.30
N GLN A 675 -26.26 -9.73 -39.19
CA GLN A 675 -27.30 -10.30 -40.05
C GLN A 675 -28.72 -10.12 -39.50
N LEU A 676 -28.89 -9.56 -38.30
CA LEU A 676 -30.20 -9.49 -37.66
C LEU A 676 -31.09 -8.51 -38.43
N MET A 677 -32.14 -9.05 -39.05
CA MET A 677 -33.09 -8.32 -39.89
C MET A 677 -34.41 -8.03 -39.19
N SER A 678 -34.82 -8.86 -38.22
CA SER A 678 -36.12 -8.68 -37.57
C SER A 678 -36.16 -9.14 -36.11
N ILE A 679 -37.08 -8.53 -35.36
CA ILE A 679 -37.44 -8.88 -33.99
C ILE A 679 -38.90 -9.39 -34.02
N PRO A 680 -39.18 -10.62 -33.58
CA PRO A 680 -40.54 -11.17 -33.64
C PRO A 680 -41.53 -10.43 -32.72
N PRO A 681 -42.82 -10.33 -33.11
CA PRO A 681 -43.88 -9.75 -32.28
C PRO A 681 -44.04 -10.36 -30.89
N THR A 682 -43.65 -11.63 -30.72
CA THR A 682 -43.67 -12.33 -29.42
C THR A 682 -42.83 -11.66 -28.34
N ILE A 683 -41.99 -10.69 -28.70
CA ILE A 683 -41.31 -9.83 -27.72
C ILE A 683 -42.28 -9.13 -26.77
N MET A 684 -43.52 -8.81 -27.19
CA MET A 684 -44.57 -8.23 -26.34
C MET A 684 -44.87 -9.05 -25.08
N LEU A 685 -44.56 -10.36 -25.09
CA LEU A 685 -44.78 -11.24 -23.95
C LEU A 685 -43.82 -10.96 -22.79
N LEU A 686 -42.70 -10.26 -23.05
CA LEU A 686 -41.68 -9.95 -22.05
C LEU A 686 -42.04 -8.75 -21.18
N GLN A 687 -43.15 -8.85 -20.44
CA GLN A 687 -43.67 -7.77 -19.60
C GLN A 687 -42.74 -7.37 -18.43
N ARG A 688 -41.65 -8.13 -18.18
CA ARG A 688 -40.60 -7.82 -17.20
C ARG A 688 -39.32 -7.27 -17.83
N LEU A 689 -39.25 -7.12 -19.16
CA LEU A 689 -38.07 -6.61 -19.85
C LEU A 689 -37.81 -5.16 -19.47
N GLU A 690 -36.66 -4.90 -18.86
CA GLU A 690 -36.25 -3.57 -18.40
C GLU A 690 -35.26 -2.90 -19.35
N LYS A 691 -34.46 -3.69 -20.09
CA LYS A 691 -33.44 -3.20 -21.02
C LYS A 691 -33.40 -4.06 -22.29
N LEU A 692 -33.43 -3.41 -23.43
CA LEU A 692 -33.17 -4.01 -24.73
C LEU A 692 -32.03 -3.21 -25.38
N THR A 693 -30.91 -3.84 -25.68
CA THR A 693 -29.80 -3.18 -26.39
C THR A 693 -29.67 -3.78 -27.78
N LEU A 694 -29.68 -2.93 -28.80
CA LEU A 694 -29.50 -3.30 -30.20
C LEU A 694 -28.35 -2.48 -30.77
N ASP A 695 -27.11 -2.97 -30.61
CA ASP A 695 -25.90 -2.23 -31.01
C ASP A 695 -25.18 -2.95 -32.15
N GLY A 696 -24.66 -2.19 -33.13
CA GLY A 696 -23.96 -2.76 -34.28
C GLY A 696 -24.83 -3.65 -35.16
N ILE A 697 -26.11 -3.30 -35.38
CA ILE A 697 -27.08 -4.10 -36.15
C ILE A 697 -27.47 -3.41 -37.48
N PRO A 698 -26.62 -3.45 -38.53
CA PRO A 698 -26.83 -2.71 -39.77
C PRO A 698 -28.02 -3.21 -40.62
N CYS A 699 -28.42 -4.48 -40.48
CA CYS A 699 -29.49 -5.08 -41.29
C CYS A 699 -30.89 -4.92 -40.70
N LEU A 700 -31.02 -4.39 -39.47
CA LEU A 700 -32.31 -4.20 -38.81
C LEU A 700 -32.96 -2.91 -39.31
N VAL A 701 -33.92 -3.04 -40.23
CA VAL A 701 -34.56 -1.89 -40.89
C VAL A 701 -35.74 -1.33 -40.09
N THR A 702 -36.46 -2.19 -39.35
CA THR A 702 -37.67 -1.80 -38.63
C THR A 702 -37.76 -2.46 -37.26
N LEU A 703 -38.24 -1.72 -36.27
CA LEU A 703 -38.61 -2.25 -34.97
C LEU A 703 -40.11 -2.59 -34.91
N PRO A 704 -40.50 -3.71 -34.27
CA PRO A 704 -41.90 -4.10 -34.13
C PRO A 704 -42.66 -3.12 -33.22
N GLN A 705 -43.92 -2.83 -33.54
CA GLN A 705 -44.78 -1.91 -32.75
C GLN A 705 -45.06 -2.48 -31.36
N GLU A 706 -44.99 -3.80 -31.23
CA GLU A 706 -45.11 -4.61 -30.03
C GLU A 706 -44.14 -4.19 -28.91
N LEU A 707 -43.01 -3.53 -29.25
CA LEU A 707 -42.12 -2.94 -28.24
C LEU A 707 -42.82 -1.87 -27.39
N CYS A 708 -43.82 -1.17 -27.95
CA CYS A 708 -44.60 -0.17 -27.22
C CYS A 708 -45.47 -0.77 -26.12
N GLU A 709 -45.70 -2.09 -26.13
CA GLU A 709 -46.46 -2.80 -25.10
C GLU A 709 -45.62 -3.21 -23.89
N LEU A 710 -44.31 -3.01 -23.94
CA LEU A 710 -43.37 -3.37 -22.88
C LEU A 710 -43.36 -2.33 -21.76
N ARG A 711 -44.27 -2.48 -20.80
CA ARG A 711 -44.46 -1.52 -19.69
C ARG A 711 -43.26 -1.39 -18.77
N ALA A 712 -42.41 -2.41 -18.68
CA ALA A 712 -41.23 -2.41 -17.81
C ALA A 712 -39.97 -1.85 -18.49
N LEU A 713 -40.00 -1.62 -19.81
CA LEU A 713 -38.84 -1.22 -20.59
C LEU A 713 -38.41 0.20 -20.22
N LYS A 714 -37.15 0.35 -19.81
CA LYS A 714 -36.54 1.61 -19.36
C LYS A 714 -35.43 2.08 -20.28
N TYR A 715 -34.76 1.13 -20.94
CA TYR A 715 -33.61 1.37 -21.79
C TYR A 715 -33.82 0.63 -23.12
N LEU A 716 -33.76 1.36 -24.24
CA LEU A 716 -33.81 0.85 -25.61
C LEU A 716 -32.66 1.45 -26.41
#